data_AF-A0A7X7YJ38-F1
#
_entry.id   AF-A0A7X7YJ38-F1
#
_cell.length_a   1.000
_cell.length_b   1.000
_cell.length_c   1.000
_cell.angle_alpha   90.00
_cell.angle_beta   90.00
_cell.angle_gamma   90.00
#
_symmetry.space_group_name_H-M   'P 1'
#
loop_
_entity.id
_entity.type
_entity.pdbx_description
1 polymer ?
#
loop_
_entity_poly.entity_id
_entity_poly.type
_entity_poly.pdbx_seq_one_letter_code
_entity_poly.pdbx_strand_id
1 'polypeptide(L)'
;MNTKHATAIAWIILAVVMIVVRSMPCSAAGNPAPASTTAADSLKDFKCPEWFRDAKFGIWSHWGPQAVPMNGDWYARGMYEPGNKHYKYHLEHYGHPSEFGYKDIIPLWKAEKWNPERLMALYKKAGAKYFVSMGVHHDNFFLWDSKIHKWNAVNMGPKRDVVGDWQKAAKKEGLYFGVSEHLGASFTWFQSSHQADKEGPKAGVPYDGADPKYQDLYHFPAEPGDNGWYSNNPKWHAQWFERIKELVDNYQPDLLYTDGGLPFGDVGRTLVAHFYNSKIDAAGKTDRVYTCKSIGSGEFVPGSYVQDMERGVLPGINPFPWQTDTSIGDWYYNRNWKFRDVNWTIHMLIDIVSKNGNLLLNVVQRPDGSLDAEVEQMLEKVAAWMAVNGEAIYATRPWLTFGEGAVKAGGGHFKEDFAYSNQDIRYTRSKDDKVLNAFVLGWPDKTITLRSVRVDAASSDAKVRMLGYDGGIEYSVNAEKQLVITIPELPEGKRPVGPAWTFQLTGFTVSLHPSAQYDQPGAVVLTAEKAALEGDKINTEQKGDLAKNIGFWDSPQDKAHWLVAIKQAGTYQIRGEFATASGISKVTVEVESGPSTTAEIPNTGSWDRTAWVELGKLNFEKPGVYHLVLRAADAHSWKPVNVWRIQMAPVAK
;
A
#
# COMPACT_ATOMS: atom_id res chain seq x y z
N MET A 1 -37.28 11.38 -78.94
CA MET A 1 -37.02 9.94 -78.72
C MET A 1 -35.56 9.67 -79.06
N ASN A 2 -34.88 8.96 -78.16
CA ASN A 2 -33.49 8.46 -78.18
C ASN A 2 -32.33 9.45 -78.05
N THR A 3 -31.70 9.34 -76.86
CA THR A 3 -30.56 10.01 -76.23
C THR A 3 -29.22 9.66 -76.89
N LYS A 4 -28.43 10.65 -77.35
CA LYS A 4 -27.26 11.29 -76.68
C LYS A 4 -26.30 10.28 -76.02
N HIS A 5 -25.02 10.15 -76.38
CA HIS A 5 -24.02 11.18 -76.69
C HIS A 5 -23.02 10.78 -77.79
N ALA A 6 -22.67 11.77 -78.61
CA ALA A 6 -21.68 11.70 -79.67
C ALA A 6 -20.31 12.26 -79.24
N THR A 7 -19.31 11.69 -79.90
CA THR A 7 -17.85 11.75 -79.85
C THR A 7 -17.18 13.05 -80.33
N ALA A 8 -15.86 13.10 -80.04
CA ALA A 8 -14.73 13.66 -80.80
C ALA A 8 -14.11 14.94 -80.17
N ILE A 9 -12.79 15.15 -80.03
CA ILE A 9 -11.65 14.89 -80.94
C ILE A 9 -10.29 14.83 -80.18
N ALA A 10 -9.43 13.88 -80.60
CA ALA A 10 -7.94 13.80 -80.72
C ALA A 10 -6.99 14.32 -79.60
N TRP A 11 -5.85 13.67 -79.28
CA TRP A 11 -4.79 13.17 -80.18
C TRP A 11 -4.01 11.95 -79.65
N ILE A 12 -3.48 11.18 -80.61
CA ILE A 12 -2.58 10.01 -80.49
C ILE A 12 -1.14 10.48 -80.77
N ILE A 13 -0.13 9.92 -80.09
CA ILE A 13 1.06 9.24 -80.68
C ILE A 13 1.94 8.61 -79.58
N LEU A 14 2.33 7.36 -79.88
CA LEU A 14 3.27 6.44 -79.23
C LEU A 14 4.58 7.06 -78.72
N ALA A 15 5.11 6.54 -77.61
CA ALA A 15 6.28 5.65 -77.64
C ALA A 15 6.64 5.16 -76.22
N VAL A 16 6.65 3.84 -76.05
CA VAL A 16 7.30 3.16 -74.93
C VAL A 16 8.77 2.95 -75.33
N VAL A 17 9.70 3.57 -74.61
CA VAL A 17 11.07 3.05 -74.48
C VAL A 17 11.51 3.20 -73.03
N MET A 18 11.69 2.06 -72.38
CA MET A 18 12.30 1.88 -71.08
C MET A 18 13.82 2.07 -71.21
N ILE A 19 14.41 3.06 -70.52
CA ILE A 19 15.80 3.01 -70.05
C ILE A 19 15.86 3.58 -68.63
N VAL A 20 16.54 2.82 -67.77
CA VAL A 20 16.58 2.93 -66.31
C VAL A 20 17.78 3.78 -65.86
N VAL A 21 17.61 4.35 -64.66
CA VAL A 21 18.62 4.75 -63.65
C VAL A 21 19.15 6.19 -63.68
N ARG A 22 18.64 7.03 -62.78
CA ARG A 22 19.40 7.47 -61.59
C ARG A 22 18.49 8.17 -60.56
N SER A 23 18.62 7.68 -59.35
CA SER A 23 17.89 7.98 -58.11
C SER A 23 18.26 9.33 -57.49
N MET A 24 17.25 10.13 -57.13
CA MET A 24 17.23 10.99 -55.94
C MET A 24 15.78 11.10 -55.40
N PRO A 25 15.58 11.15 -54.08
CA PRO A 25 14.30 10.83 -53.44
C PRO A 25 13.36 12.05 -53.41
N CYS A 26 12.10 11.80 -53.77
CA CYS A 26 11.02 12.77 -53.56
C CYS A 26 10.55 12.68 -52.10
N SER A 27 10.63 13.82 -51.42
CA SER A 27 10.14 14.06 -50.06
C SER A 27 8.63 13.82 -49.98
N ALA A 28 8.22 12.92 -49.09
CA ALA A 28 6.88 12.93 -48.51
C ALA A 28 7.00 13.61 -47.14
N ALA A 29 6.49 14.83 -47.05
CA ALA A 29 6.38 15.59 -45.81
C ALA A 29 5.41 14.89 -44.86
N GLY A 30 5.94 14.17 -43.89
CA GLY A 30 5.24 13.88 -42.63
C GLY A 30 5.30 15.13 -41.74
N ASN A 31 4.21 15.40 -41.03
CA ASN A 31 4.15 16.46 -40.01
C ASN A 31 5.38 16.40 -39.09
N PRO A 32 5.98 17.56 -38.72
CA PRO A 32 7.07 17.55 -37.75
C PRO A 32 6.54 17.00 -36.42
N ALA A 33 7.21 15.97 -35.91
CA ALA A 33 7.04 15.56 -34.53
C ALA A 33 7.21 16.79 -33.62
N PRO A 34 6.39 16.95 -32.56
CA PRO A 34 6.58 18.07 -31.64
C PRO A 34 8.01 17.98 -31.06
N ALA A 35 8.63 19.16 -30.89
CA ALA A 35 10.00 19.33 -30.38
C ALA A 35 10.28 18.38 -29.20
N SER A 36 11.46 17.73 -29.21
CA SER A 36 11.83 16.67 -28.27
C SER A 36 11.70 17.11 -26.82
N THR A 37 10.60 16.76 -26.17
CA THR A 37 10.50 16.76 -24.72
C THR A 37 11.46 15.69 -24.19
N THR A 38 12.29 16.04 -23.20
CA THR A 38 13.13 15.03 -22.53
C THR A 38 12.23 13.97 -21.88
N ALA A 39 12.73 12.74 -21.66
CA ALA A 39 11.96 11.71 -20.96
C ALA A 39 11.44 12.23 -19.61
N ALA A 40 12.27 12.98 -18.87
CA ALA A 40 11.89 13.61 -17.61
C ALA A 40 10.73 14.62 -17.74
N ASP A 41 10.66 15.39 -18.82
CA ASP A 41 9.56 16.33 -19.07
C ASP A 41 8.26 15.60 -19.42
N SER A 42 8.35 14.49 -20.16
CA SER A 42 7.17 13.69 -20.55
C SER A 42 6.46 13.00 -19.38
N LEU A 43 7.16 12.77 -18.26
CA LEU A 43 6.60 12.09 -17.09
C LEU A 43 5.80 13.04 -16.16
N LYS A 44 5.97 14.36 -16.29
CA LYS A 44 5.36 15.36 -15.39
C LYS A 44 3.84 15.43 -15.53
N ASP A 45 3.29 15.03 -16.67
CA ASP A 45 1.86 15.06 -16.96
C ASP A 45 1.12 13.76 -16.59
N PHE A 46 1.82 12.80 -15.97
CA PHE A 46 1.21 11.56 -15.52
C PHE A 46 0.05 11.82 -14.56
N LYS A 47 -1.07 11.16 -14.82
CA LYS A 47 -2.22 11.11 -13.92
C LYS A 47 -2.61 9.67 -13.74
N CYS A 48 -2.61 9.21 -12.48
CA CYS A 48 -3.02 7.85 -12.16
C CYS A 48 -4.44 7.57 -12.72
N PRO A 49 -4.60 6.56 -13.57
CA PRO A 49 -5.85 6.29 -14.26
C PRO A 49 -6.94 5.81 -13.30
N GLU A 50 -8.19 6.14 -13.63
CA GLU A 50 -9.33 5.85 -12.75
C GLU A 50 -9.53 4.35 -12.51
N TRP A 51 -9.21 3.49 -13.48
CA TRP A 51 -9.34 2.04 -13.28
C TRP A 51 -8.48 1.55 -12.12
N PHE A 52 -7.25 2.05 -12.00
CA PHE A 52 -6.34 1.65 -10.94
C PHE A 52 -6.87 2.14 -9.60
N ARG A 53 -7.31 3.39 -9.55
CA ARG A 53 -7.93 3.98 -8.36
C ARG A 53 -9.23 3.29 -7.95
N ASP A 54 -9.94 2.67 -8.87
CA ASP A 54 -11.20 1.95 -8.62
C ASP A 54 -10.98 0.48 -8.27
N ALA A 55 -9.86 -0.09 -8.68
CA ALA A 55 -9.53 -1.51 -8.56
C ALA A 55 -9.37 -1.97 -7.11
N LYS A 56 -8.65 -1.19 -6.29
CA LYS A 56 -8.38 -1.40 -4.84
C LYS A 56 -7.61 -2.66 -4.45
N PHE A 57 -7.88 -3.79 -5.09
CA PHE A 57 -7.37 -5.09 -4.73
C PHE A 57 -6.85 -5.83 -5.96
N GLY A 58 -5.59 -6.23 -5.91
CA GLY A 58 -4.92 -7.06 -6.91
C GLY A 58 -4.23 -8.24 -6.27
N ILE A 59 -3.96 -9.27 -7.08
CA ILE A 59 -3.21 -10.45 -6.67
C ILE A 59 -1.89 -10.50 -7.44
N TRP A 60 -0.82 -10.88 -6.74
CA TRP A 60 0.51 -11.09 -7.30
C TRP A 60 0.92 -12.55 -7.21
N SER A 61 1.63 -13.04 -8.22
CA SER A 61 2.38 -14.29 -8.20
C SER A 61 3.88 -13.98 -8.26
N HIS A 62 4.50 -13.85 -7.09
CA HIS A 62 5.96 -13.76 -6.93
C HIS A 62 6.56 -15.17 -6.99
N TRP A 63 6.69 -15.69 -8.21
CA TRP A 63 6.95 -17.10 -8.48
C TRP A 63 8.00 -17.27 -9.57
N GLY A 64 8.63 -18.44 -9.62
CA GLY A 64 9.85 -18.68 -10.41
C GLY A 64 10.69 -19.82 -9.85
N PRO A 65 11.89 -20.08 -10.42
CA PRO A 65 12.71 -21.22 -10.04
C PRO A 65 13.21 -21.19 -8.59
N GLN A 66 13.27 -20.02 -7.96
CA GLN A 66 13.55 -19.91 -6.52
C GLN A 66 12.51 -20.59 -5.63
N ALA A 67 11.33 -20.94 -6.16
CA ALA A 67 10.34 -21.71 -5.42
C ALA A 67 10.82 -23.14 -5.14
N VAL A 68 11.60 -23.75 -6.04
CA VAL A 68 11.95 -25.20 -6.03
C VAL A 68 12.39 -25.72 -4.65
N PRO A 69 13.30 -25.04 -3.91
CA PRO A 69 13.74 -25.51 -2.60
C PRO A 69 12.65 -25.44 -1.52
N MET A 70 11.59 -24.66 -1.75
CA MET A 70 10.50 -24.38 -0.81
C MET A 70 11.03 -23.80 0.52
N ASN A 71 12.00 -22.90 0.43
CA ASN A 71 12.77 -22.40 1.57
C ASN A 71 12.70 -20.86 1.75
N GLY A 72 11.82 -20.18 1.02
CA GLY A 72 11.62 -18.73 1.12
C GLY A 72 12.37 -17.90 0.09
N ASP A 73 12.23 -16.59 0.20
CA ASP A 73 12.74 -15.63 -0.78
C ASP A 73 14.26 -15.52 -0.78
N TRP A 74 14.82 -15.00 -1.88
CA TRP A 74 16.25 -14.75 -2.10
C TRP A 74 17.14 -16.00 -2.04
N TYR A 75 16.56 -17.19 -2.19
CA TYR A 75 17.32 -18.45 -2.19
C TYR A 75 18.46 -18.43 -3.21
N ALA A 76 18.23 -17.88 -4.42
CA ALA A 76 19.23 -17.87 -5.49
C ALA A 76 20.54 -17.19 -5.08
N ARG A 77 20.48 -16.16 -4.23
CA ARG A 77 21.67 -15.51 -3.66
C ARG A 77 22.16 -16.21 -2.41
N GLY A 78 21.25 -16.48 -1.48
CA GLY A 78 21.60 -16.99 -0.15
C GLY A 78 22.25 -18.37 -0.19
N MET A 79 22.02 -19.16 -1.24
CA MET A 79 22.70 -20.44 -1.44
C MET A 79 24.20 -20.32 -1.71
N TYR A 80 24.72 -19.13 -2.01
CA TYR A 80 26.15 -18.85 -2.24
C TYR A 80 26.83 -18.12 -1.07
N GLU A 81 26.12 -17.91 0.04
CA GLU A 81 26.61 -17.14 1.19
C GLU A 81 26.88 -18.06 2.39
N PRO A 82 28.14 -18.45 2.67
CA PRO A 82 28.46 -19.27 3.84
C PRO A 82 27.95 -18.63 5.13
N GLY A 83 27.19 -19.40 5.91
CA GLY A 83 26.51 -18.94 7.13
C GLY A 83 25.03 -18.61 6.94
N ASN A 84 24.57 -18.37 5.70
CA ASN A 84 23.15 -18.20 5.38
C ASN A 84 22.38 -19.52 5.56
N LYS A 85 21.11 -19.44 5.98
CA LYS A 85 20.21 -20.61 6.10
C LYS A 85 20.04 -21.36 4.77
N HIS A 86 20.03 -20.63 3.65
CA HIS A 86 19.84 -21.19 2.32
C HIS A 86 21.07 -21.99 1.88
N TYR A 87 22.27 -21.48 2.13
CA TYR A 87 23.53 -22.19 1.89
C TYR A 87 23.56 -23.54 2.63
N LYS A 88 23.25 -23.54 3.94
CA LYS A 88 23.20 -24.78 4.74
C LYS A 88 22.19 -25.78 4.18
N TYR A 89 20.99 -25.31 3.86
CA TYR A 89 19.95 -26.13 3.26
C TYR A 89 20.40 -26.70 1.91
N HIS A 90 21.08 -25.89 1.10
CA HIS A 90 21.58 -26.28 -0.22
C HIS A 90 22.61 -27.40 -0.13
N LEU A 91 23.58 -27.29 0.79
CA LEU A 91 24.57 -28.33 1.04
C LEU A 91 23.93 -29.67 1.41
N GLU A 92 22.92 -29.65 2.28
CA GLU A 92 22.26 -30.86 2.76
C GLU A 92 21.40 -31.55 1.69
N HIS A 93 20.78 -30.79 0.78
CA HIS A 93 19.76 -31.32 -0.13
C HIS A 93 20.23 -31.47 -1.58
N TYR A 94 21.19 -30.66 -2.02
CA TYR A 94 21.62 -30.58 -3.43
C TYR A 94 23.12 -30.78 -3.60
N GLY A 95 23.92 -30.31 -2.64
CA GLY A 95 25.38 -30.39 -2.66
C GLY A 95 26.05 -29.02 -2.60
N HIS A 96 27.36 -28.99 -2.82
CA HIS A 96 28.12 -27.74 -2.75
C HIS A 96 27.80 -26.82 -3.94
N PRO A 97 27.64 -25.49 -3.75
CA PRO A 97 27.27 -24.55 -4.83
C PRO A 97 28.23 -24.51 -6.04
N SER A 98 29.47 -24.99 -5.89
CA SER A 98 30.41 -25.15 -7.01
C SER A 98 30.17 -26.39 -7.87
N GLU A 99 29.39 -27.35 -7.38
CA GLU A 99 29.07 -28.61 -8.09
C GLU A 99 27.62 -28.62 -8.55
N PHE A 100 26.72 -28.19 -7.68
CA PHE A 100 25.30 -28.01 -7.96
C PHE A 100 24.95 -26.58 -7.57
N GLY A 101 24.73 -25.72 -8.54
CA GLY A 101 24.42 -24.31 -8.30
C GLY A 101 23.06 -23.92 -8.84
N TYR A 102 22.77 -22.61 -8.85
CA TYR A 102 21.44 -22.12 -9.21
C TYR A 102 21.03 -22.47 -10.66
N LYS A 103 22.00 -22.55 -11.59
CA LYS A 103 21.78 -23.04 -12.97
C LYS A 103 21.19 -24.45 -13.00
N ASP A 104 21.45 -25.27 -11.99
CA ASP A 104 20.97 -26.65 -11.87
C ASP A 104 19.62 -26.73 -11.15
N ILE A 105 19.28 -25.72 -10.33
CA ILE A 105 17.93 -25.54 -9.75
C ILE A 105 16.92 -25.16 -10.82
N ILE A 106 17.28 -24.28 -11.77
CA ILE A 106 16.37 -23.78 -12.81
C ILE A 106 15.65 -24.91 -13.58
N PRO A 107 16.35 -25.94 -14.11
CA PRO A 107 15.69 -27.06 -14.79
C PRO A 107 14.72 -27.86 -13.94
N LEU A 108 14.81 -27.83 -12.61
CA LEU A 108 13.92 -28.57 -11.71
C LEU A 108 12.55 -27.89 -11.56
N TRP A 109 12.43 -26.60 -11.89
CA TRP A 109 11.16 -25.90 -11.82
C TRP A 109 10.28 -26.24 -13.03
N LYS A 110 9.35 -27.18 -12.88
CA LYS A 110 8.55 -27.70 -14.00
C LYS A 110 7.10 -27.22 -14.07
N ALA A 111 6.57 -26.64 -12.98
CA ALA A 111 5.20 -26.11 -12.94
C ALA A 111 4.12 -27.16 -13.32
N GLU A 112 4.28 -28.41 -12.90
CA GLU A 112 3.53 -29.56 -13.42
C GLU A 112 2.03 -29.51 -13.18
N LYS A 113 1.59 -28.81 -12.12
CA LYS A 113 0.19 -28.64 -11.74
C LYS A 113 -0.31 -27.22 -11.99
N TRP A 114 0.48 -26.38 -12.65
CA TRP A 114 0.14 -24.99 -12.85
C TRP A 114 -0.98 -24.81 -13.88
N ASN A 115 -2.11 -24.30 -13.39
CA ASN A 115 -3.30 -24.00 -14.17
C ASN A 115 -3.69 -22.52 -13.99
N PRO A 116 -3.19 -21.62 -14.87
CA PRO A 116 -3.43 -20.19 -14.73
C PRO A 116 -4.90 -19.81 -14.87
N GLU A 117 -5.69 -20.53 -15.69
CA GLU A 117 -7.12 -20.25 -15.87
C GLU A 117 -7.91 -20.52 -14.59
N ARG A 118 -7.66 -21.65 -13.92
CA ARG A 118 -8.29 -21.99 -12.63
C ARG A 118 -7.94 -20.95 -11.58
N LEU A 119 -6.65 -20.62 -11.47
CA LEU A 119 -6.16 -19.70 -10.46
C LEU A 119 -6.71 -18.29 -10.70
N MET A 120 -6.76 -17.83 -11.95
CA MET A 120 -7.33 -16.52 -12.28
C MET A 120 -8.84 -16.44 -11.96
N ALA A 121 -9.60 -17.50 -12.27
CA ALA A 121 -11.02 -17.57 -11.90
C ALA A 121 -11.22 -17.50 -10.38
N LEU A 122 -10.37 -18.19 -9.61
CA LEU A 122 -10.35 -18.11 -8.15
C LEU A 122 -10.01 -16.69 -7.66
N TYR A 123 -8.98 -16.06 -8.23
CA TYR A 123 -8.54 -14.72 -7.86
C TYR A 123 -9.59 -13.65 -8.16
N LYS A 124 -10.26 -13.74 -9.32
CA LYS A 124 -11.43 -12.91 -9.65
C LYS A 124 -12.56 -13.11 -8.65
N LYS A 125 -12.87 -14.37 -8.30
CA LYS A 125 -13.90 -14.69 -7.30
C LYS A 125 -13.55 -14.10 -5.92
N ALA A 126 -12.26 -14.12 -5.55
CA ALA A 126 -11.73 -13.45 -4.35
C ALA A 126 -11.81 -11.91 -4.43
N GLY A 127 -12.11 -11.34 -5.60
CA GLY A 127 -12.31 -9.91 -5.79
C GLY A 127 -11.15 -9.17 -6.45
N ALA A 128 -10.12 -9.87 -6.93
CA ALA A 128 -9.04 -9.18 -7.65
C ALA A 128 -9.60 -8.45 -8.88
N LYS A 129 -9.18 -7.20 -9.08
CA LYS A 129 -9.48 -6.40 -10.28
C LYS A 129 -8.28 -6.30 -11.22
N TYR A 130 -7.10 -6.63 -10.71
CA TYR A 130 -5.88 -6.73 -11.49
C TYR A 130 -5.02 -7.89 -10.97
N PHE A 131 -4.19 -8.44 -11.85
CA PHE A 131 -3.24 -9.48 -11.53
C PHE A 131 -1.85 -9.06 -11.97
N VAL A 132 -0.85 -9.31 -11.14
CA VAL A 132 0.57 -9.06 -11.46
C VAL A 132 1.29 -10.40 -11.56
N SER A 133 1.99 -10.63 -12.68
CA SER A 133 2.91 -11.76 -12.83
C SER A 133 4.33 -11.32 -12.48
N MET A 134 5.13 -12.18 -11.85
CA MET A 134 6.57 -12.01 -11.92
C MET A 134 7.04 -12.12 -13.38
N GLY A 135 7.80 -11.13 -13.85
CA GLY A 135 8.51 -11.18 -15.13
C GLY A 135 9.93 -11.70 -14.94
N VAL A 136 10.67 -11.08 -14.01
CA VAL A 136 12.04 -11.49 -13.65
C VAL A 136 12.35 -11.01 -12.23
N HIS A 137 12.92 -11.90 -11.42
CA HIS A 137 13.42 -11.55 -10.09
C HIS A 137 14.90 -11.11 -10.16
N HIS A 138 15.56 -10.89 -9.01
CA HIS A 138 17.01 -10.63 -8.98
C HIS A 138 17.88 -11.79 -9.49
N ASP A 139 17.30 -12.97 -9.74
CA ASP A 139 18.00 -14.17 -10.23
C ASP A 139 18.27 -14.15 -11.76
N ASN A 140 17.83 -13.10 -12.46
CA ASN A 140 18.05 -12.91 -13.90
C ASN A 140 17.52 -14.07 -14.78
N PHE A 141 16.52 -14.81 -14.29
CA PHE A 141 15.79 -15.81 -15.06
C PHE A 141 14.47 -15.22 -15.55
N PHE A 142 14.24 -15.22 -16.87
CA PHE A 142 13.05 -14.58 -17.44
C PHE A 142 11.86 -15.54 -17.47
N LEU A 143 10.72 -15.10 -16.97
CA LEU A 143 9.49 -15.89 -16.97
C LEU A 143 8.69 -15.77 -18.27
N TRP A 144 9.27 -15.15 -19.30
CA TRP A 144 8.64 -14.91 -20.59
C TRP A 144 9.43 -15.50 -21.75
N ASP A 145 8.81 -15.59 -22.94
CA ASP A 145 9.50 -16.00 -24.17
C ASP A 145 10.47 -14.93 -24.70
N SER A 146 11.65 -14.82 -24.10
CA SER A 146 12.68 -13.86 -24.53
C SER A 146 13.50 -14.38 -25.71
N LYS A 147 13.77 -13.50 -26.67
CA LYS A 147 14.64 -13.79 -27.82
C LYS A 147 16.07 -13.29 -27.60
N ILE A 148 16.26 -12.36 -26.66
CA ILE A 148 17.57 -11.77 -26.35
C ILE A 148 18.26 -12.40 -25.13
N HIS A 149 17.55 -13.23 -24.35
CA HIS A 149 18.10 -13.90 -23.17
C HIS A 149 17.72 -15.38 -23.13
N LYS A 150 18.72 -16.27 -23.16
CA LYS A 150 18.49 -17.72 -23.28
C LYS A 150 17.96 -18.37 -21.99
N TRP A 151 18.20 -17.74 -20.83
CA TRP A 151 17.74 -18.19 -19.53
C TRP A 151 16.31 -17.73 -19.28
N ASN A 152 15.37 -18.49 -19.84
CA ASN A 152 13.96 -18.19 -19.72
C ASN A 152 13.08 -19.44 -19.59
N ALA A 153 11.84 -19.24 -19.14
CA ALA A 153 10.88 -20.30 -18.83
C ALA A 153 10.37 -21.10 -20.05
N VAL A 154 10.55 -20.58 -21.27
CA VAL A 154 10.27 -21.34 -22.51
C VAL A 154 11.43 -22.27 -22.83
N ASN A 155 12.67 -21.78 -22.69
CA ASN A 155 13.88 -22.53 -22.97
C ASN A 155 14.24 -23.54 -21.88
N MET A 156 13.82 -23.33 -20.63
CA MET A 156 14.17 -24.17 -19.48
C MET A 156 13.00 -24.33 -18.52
N GLY A 157 13.16 -25.16 -17.49
CA GLY A 157 12.14 -25.35 -16.46
C GLY A 157 10.80 -25.84 -17.03
N PRO A 158 9.72 -25.03 -16.97
CA PRO A 158 8.36 -25.43 -17.34
C PRO A 158 8.14 -25.55 -18.85
N LYS A 159 9.04 -25.02 -19.69
CA LYS A 159 8.88 -24.96 -21.16
C LYS A 159 7.60 -24.23 -21.59
N ARG A 160 7.26 -23.17 -20.86
CA ARG A 160 6.04 -22.37 -21.04
C ARG A 160 6.36 -20.89 -20.89
N ASP A 161 5.64 -20.08 -21.65
CA ASP A 161 5.64 -18.63 -21.49
C ASP A 161 4.75 -18.26 -20.30
N VAL A 162 5.35 -18.13 -19.11
CA VAL A 162 4.62 -17.96 -17.86
C VAL A 162 3.91 -16.61 -17.81
N VAL A 163 4.59 -15.53 -18.21
CA VAL A 163 4.00 -14.18 -18.30
C VAL A 163 2.85 -14.17 -19.32
N GLY A 164 3.04 -14.74 -20.51
CA GLY A 164 2.02 -14.78 -21.54
C GLY A 164 0.79 -15.62 -21.15
N ASP A 165 0.98 -16.76 -20.51
CA ASP A 165 -0.13 -17.61 -20.07
C ASP A 165 -0.94 -16.96 -18.93
N TRP A 166 -0.27 -16.29 -17.97
CA TRP A 166 -0.96 -15.47 -16.98
C TRP A 166 -1.75 -14.33 -17.61
N GLN A 167 -1.16 -13.64 -18.59
CA GLN A 167 -1.83 -12.56 -19.30
C GLN A 167 -3.11 -13.03 -20.00
N LYS A 168 -3.04 -14.15 -20.72
CA LYS A 168 -4.21 -14.74 -21.41
C LYS A 168 -5.32 -15.06 -20.41
N ALA A 169 -4.97 -15.67 -19.27
CA ALA A 169 -5.91 -15.97 -18.21
C ALA A 169 -6.55 -14.70 -17.60
N ALA A 170 -5.74 -13.69 -17.28
CA ALA A 170 -6.23 -12.41 -16.74
C ALA A 170 -7.20 -11.71 -17.69
N LYS A 171 -6.83 -11.60 -18.97
CA LYS A 171 -7.68 -11.01 -20.02
C LYS A 171 -8.99 -11.78 -20.20
N LYS A 172 -8.94 -13.12 -20.18
CA LYS A 172 -10.14 -13.97 -20.26
C LYS A 172 -11.12 -13.70 -19.12
N GLU A 173 -10.61 -13.46 -17.92
CA GLU A 173 -11.44 -13.16 -16.75
C GLU A 173 -11.83 -11.67 -16.63
N GLY A 174 -11.28 -10.80 -17.47
CA GLY A 174 -11.56 -9.36 -17.49
C GLY A 174 -10.81 -8.58 -16.42
N LEU A 175 -9.63 -9.06 -16.00
CA LEU A 175 -8.75 -8.39 -15.05
C LEU A 175 -7.70 -7.58 -15.80
N TYR A 176 -7.32 -6.43 -15.26
CA TYR A 176 -6.13 -5.71 -15.72
C TYR A 176 -4.89 -6.56 -15.44
N PHE A 177 -3.91 -6.52 -16.35
CA PHE A 177 -2.72 -7.35 -16.26
C PHE A 177 -1.47 -6.51 -16.03
N GLY A 178 -0.71 -6.84 -14.99
CA GLY A 178 0.57 -6.25 -14.69
C GLY A 178 1.72 -7.24 -14.71
N VAL A 179 2.94 -6.70 -14.77
CA VAL A 179 4.17 -7.48 -14.60
C VAL A 179 5.06 -6.76 -13.59
N SER A 180 5.66 -7.52 -12.67
CA SER A 180 6.74 -7.02 -11.80
C SER A 180 8.10 -7.45 -12.34
N GLU A 181 9.07 -6.54 -12.26
CA GLU A 181 10.46 -6.79 -12.60
C GLU A 181 11.39 -6.28 -11.49
N HIS A 182 12.38 -7.08 -11.16
CA HIS A 182 13.34 -6.80 -10.10
C HIS A 182 14.76 -6.80 -10.67
N LEU A 183 14.89 -6.61 -11.98
CA LEU A 183 16.11 -6.86 -12.70
C LEU A 183 17.17 -5.84 -12.34
N GLY A 184 16.81 -4.56 -12.10
CA GLY A 184 17.77 -3.48 -11.85
C GLY A 184 18.87 -3.80 -10.84
N ALA A 185 18.52 -4.47 -9.73
CA ALA A 185 19.46 -4.86 -8.67
C ALA A 185 20.22 -6.17 -8.93
N SER A 186 19.80 -6.95 -9.92
CA SER A 186 20.30 -8.30 -10.18
C SER A 186 21.82 -8.36 -10.36
N PHE A 187 22.43 -7.35 -11.01
CA PHE A 187 23.86 -7.33 -11.29
C PHE A 187 24.73 -7.48 -10.05
N THR A 188 24.59 -6.58 -9.07
CA THR A 188 25.38 -6.60 -7.83
C THR A 188 24.82 -7.62 -6.85
N TRP A 189 23.49 -7.81 -6.81
CA TRP A 189 22.84 -8.76 -5.93
C TRP A 189 23.33 -10.20 -6.16
N PHE A 190 23.61 -10.57 -7.41
CA PHE A 190 24.01 -11.93 -7.75
C PHE A 190 25.52 -12.18 -7.70
N GLN A 191 26.34 -11.18 -7.37
CA GLN A 191 27.81 -11.33 -7.32
C GLN A 191 28.30 -12.31 -6.24
N SER A 192 27.45 -12.69 -5.27
CA SER A 192 27.76 -13.79 -4.34
C SER A 192 28.05 -15.11 -5.07
N SER A 193 27.43 -15.33 -6.24
CA SER A 193 27.66 -16.51 -7.08
C SER A 193 29.05 -16.56 -7.73
N HIS A 194 29.82 -15.47 -7.71
CA HIS A 194 31.20 -15.41 -8.24
C HIS A 194 32.26 -15.78 -7.19
N GLN A 195 31.83 -16.03 -5.94
CA GLN A 195 32.74 -16.26 -4.82
C GLN A 195 33.13 -17.74 -4.70
N ALA A 196 33.78 -18.06 -3.58
CA ALA A 196 34.11 -19.40 -3.14
C ALA A 196 34.02 -19.44 -1.60
N ASP A 197 33.86 -20.64 -1.05
CA ASP A 197 34.05 -20.87 0.37
C ASP A 197 35.44 -20.39 0.82
N LYS A 198 35.53 -19.79 2.02
CA LYS A 198 36.82 -19.42 2.62
C LYS A 198 37.45 -20.56 3.43
N GLU A 199 36.63 -21.50 3.88
CA GLU A 199 37.01 -22.58 4.79
C GLU A 199 36.29 -23.87 4.41
N GLY A 200 36.72 -25.00 4.97
CA GLY A 200 36.10 -26.30 4.72
C GLY A 200 36.63 -27.03 3.46
N PRO A 201 36.06 -28.20 3.12
CA PRO A 201 36.61 -29.10 2.11
C PRO A 201 36.63 -28.55 0.67
N LYS A 202 35.86 -27.49 0.40
CA LYS A 202 35.75 -26.82 -0.91
C LYS A 202 36.27 -25.37 -0.87
N ALA A 203 37.05 -25.03 0.16
CA ALA A 203 37.67 -23.71 0.28
C ALA A 203 38.45 -23.33 -0.99
N GLY A 204 38.21 -22.13 -1.50
CA GLY A 204 38.85 -21.60 -2.70
C GLY A 204 38.38 -22.20 -4.03
N VAL A 205 37.45 -23.16 -4.03
CA VAL A 205 36.81 -23.66 -5.25
C VAL A 205 35.73 -22.67 -5.69
N PRO A 206 35.86 -22.02 -6.87
CA PRO A 206 34.87 -21.05 -7.33
C PRO A 206 33.50 -21.69 -7.50
N TYR A 207 32.45 -20.96 -7.14
CA TYR A 207 31.08 -21.34 -7.46
C TYR A 207 30.82 -21.20 -8.97
N ASP A 208 29.66 -21.69 -9.42
CA ASP A 208 29.32 -21.73 -10.84
C ASP A 208 29.06 -20.36 -11.49
N GLY A 209 28.80 -19.31 -10.71
CA GLY A 209 28.70 -17.94 -11.23
C GLY A 209 30.03 -17.38 -11.72
N ALA A 210 31.17 -17.92 -11.24
CA ALA A 210 32.50 -17.55 -11.72
C ALA A 210 32.85 -18.18 -13.08
N ASP A 211 32.08 -19.16 -13.56
CA ASP A 211 32.32 -19.80 -14.87
C ASP A 211 31.83 -18.90 -16.02
N PRO A 212 32.73 -18.46 -16.93
CA PRO A 212 32.37 -17.62 -18.08
C PRO A 212 31.22 -18.16 -18.94
N LYS A 213 30.99 -19.48 -18.95
CA LYS A 213 29.91 -20.12 -19.70
C LYS A 213 28.52 -19.70 -19.23
N TYR A 214 28.37 -19.33 -17.97
CA TYR A 214 27.10 -18.99 -17.33
C TYR A 214 26.96 -17.49 -17.00
N GLN A 215 27.89 -16.66 -17.49
CA GLN A 215 27.87 -15.20 -17.26
C GLN A 215 26.61 -14.50 -17.76
N ASP A 216 25.89 -15.07 -18.72
CA ASP A 216 24.62 -14.49 -19.14
C ASP A 216 23.53 -14.64 -18.08
N LEU A 217 23.58 -15.68 -17.24
CA LEU A 217 22.75 -15.83 -16.03
C LEU A 217 23.29 -15.02 -14.85
N TYR A 218 24.57 -15.20 -14.51
CA TYR A 218 25.16 -14.65 -13.28
C TYR A 218 25.76 -13.25 -13.41
N HIS A 219 25.60 -12.64 -14.58
CA HIS A 219 26.29 -11.42 -15.00
C HIS A 219 27.81 -11.58 -15.10
N PHE A 220 28.46 -10.57 -15.68
CA PHE A 220 29.91 -10.47 -15.64
C PHE A 220 30.37 -10.01 -14.23
N PRO A 221 31.64 -10.27 -13.84
CA PRO A 221 32.15 -9.82 -12.54
C PRO A 221 32.05 -8.31 -12.37
N ALA A 222 31.62 -7.87 -11.19
CA ALA A 222 31.58 -6.46 -10.83
C ALA A 222 32.99 -5.88 -10.64
N GLU A 223 33.15 -4.61 -10.99
CA GLU A 223 34.39 -3.88 -10.72
C GLU A 223 34.62 -3.69 -9.21
N PRO A 224 35.87 -3.60 -8.73
CA PRO A 224 36.14 -3.32 -7.32
C PRO A 224 35.41 -2.07 -6.83
N GLY A 225 34.59 -2.23 -5.78
CA GLY A 225 33.79 -1.16 -5.20
C GLY A 225 32.38 -1.00 -5.75
N ASP A 226 31.99 -1.75 -6.79
CA ASP A 226 30.61 -1.76 -7.30
C ASP A 226 29.74 -2.74 -6.49
N ASN A 227 29.40 -2.34 -5.27
CA ASN A 227 28.63 -3.12 -4.29
C ASN A 227 27.28 -2.49 -3.90
N GLY A 228 26.89 -1.43 -4.59
CA GLY A 228 25.61 -0.76 -4.38
C GLY A 228 24.42 -1.63 -4.82
N TRP A 229 23.21 -1.31 -4.32
CA TRP A 229 22.00 -2.00 -4.75
C TRP A 229 21.78 -1.92 -6.27
N TYR A 230 22.05 -0.74 -6.84
CA TYR A 230 22.11 -0.53 -8.28
C TYR A 230 23.56 -0.27 -8.68
N SER A 231 24.05 -1.07 -9.62
CA SER A 231 25.38 -0.88 -10.22
C SER A 231 25.47 0.46 -10.92
N ASN A 232 26.65 1.07 -10.94
CA ASN A 232 26.95 2.25 -11.76
C ASN A 232 27.49 1.88 -13.16
N ASN A 233 27.51 0.59 -13.51
CA ASN A 233 28.08 0.13 -14.76
C ASN A 233 27.15 0.46 -15.96
N PRO A 234 27.59 1.30 -16.92
CA PRO A 234 26.74 1.72 -18.04
C PRO A 234 26.37 0.57 -18.98
N LYS A 235 27.20 -0.48 -19.07
CA LYS A 235 26.86 -1.69 -19.83
C LYS A 235 25.66 -2.39 -19.20
N TRP A 236 25.60 -2.44 -17.87
CA TRP A 236 24.46 -3.01 -17.16
C TRP A 236 23.19 -2.18 -17.36
N HIS A 237 23.29 -0.85 -17.30
CA HIS A 237 22.13 0.03 -17.53
C HIS A 237 21.51 -0.18 -18.91
N ALA A 238 22.34 -0.28 -19.95
CA ALA A 238 21.90 -0.56 -21.31
C ALA A 238 21.26 -1.96 -21.44
N GLN A 239 21.85 -2.99 -20.82
CA GLN A 239 21.29 -4.34 -20.82
C GLN A 239 19.94 -4.40 -20.12
N TRP A 240 19.80 -3.76 -18.95
CA TRP A 240 18.53 -3.67 -18.25
C TRP A 240 17.46 -3.01 -19.11
N PHE A 241 17.78 -1.88 -19.76
CA PHE A 241 16.84 -1.17 -20.63
C PHE A 241 16.32 -2.07 -21.75
N GLU A 242 17.21 -2.69 -22.53
CA GLU A 242 16.80 -3.57 -23.65
C GLU A 242 15.95 -4.76 -23.17
N ARG A 243 16.30 -5.34 -22.01
CA ARG A 243 15.61 -6.49 -21.43
C ARG A 243 14.20 -6.15 -20.95
N ILE A 244 14.03 -5.06 -20.20
CA ILE A 244 12.69 -4.68 -19.73
C ILE A 244 11.87 -4.06 -20.86
N LYS A 245 12.50 -3.40 -21.83
CA LYS A 245 11.82 -2.95 -23.05
C LYS A 245 11.25 -4.13 -23.84
N GLU A 246 11.99 -5.23 -24.01
CA GLU A 246 11.46 -6.45 -24.66
C GLU A 246 10.21 -6.98 -23.95
N LEU A 247 10.24 -7.04 -22.60
CA LEU A 247 9.08 -7.42 -21.80
C LEU A 247 7.88 -6.49 -22.06
N VAL A 248 8.09 -5.18 -22.03
CA VAL A 248 7.04 -4.19 -22.28
C VAL A 248 6.47 -4.32 -23.70
N ASP A 249 7.32 -4.50 -24.70
CA ASP A 249 6.91 -4.60 -26.10
C ASP A 249 6.14 -5.89 -26.39
N ASN A 250 6.57 -7.01 -25.81
CA ASN A 250 5.95 -8.32 -26.01
C ASN A 250 4.56 -8.41 -25.36
N TYR A 251 4.40 -7.88 -24.16
CA TYR A 251 3.19 -8.10 -23.35
C TYR A 251 2.32 -6.86 -23.19
N GLN A 252 2.87 -5.66 -23.32
CA GLN A 252 2.13 -4.42 -23.18
C GLN A 252 1.26 -4.39 -21.90
N PRO A 253 1.81 -4.63 -20.69
CA PRO A 253 1.01 -4.74 -19.48
C PRO A 253 0.33 -3.42 -19.09
N ASP A 254 -0.85 -3.48 -18.47
CA ASP A 254 -1.54 -2.30 -17.93
C ASP A 254 -0.79 -1.71 -16.72
N LEU A 255 -0.03 -2.54 -16.00
CA LEU A 255 0.82 -2.14 -14.88
C LEU A 255 2.25 -2.70 -15.01
N LEU A 256 3.27 -1.87 -14.80
CA LEU A 256 4.66 -2.30 -14.65
C LEU A 256 5.15 -1.93 -13.26
N TYR A 257 5.55 -2.92 -12.47
CA TYR A 257 6.12 -2.72 -11.14
C TYR A 257 7.63 -2.97 -11.18
N THR A 258 8.43 -1.98 -10.78
CA THR A 258 9.86 -2.14 -10.56
C THR A 258 10.17 -2.18 -9.06
N ASP A 259 10.88 -3.21 -8.62
CA ASP A 259 11.36 -3.32 -7.25
C ASP A 259 12.45 -2.29 -6.95
N GLY A 260 12.38 -1.63 -5.79
CA GLY A 260 13.17 -0.46 -5.45
C GLY A 260 12.63 0.84 -6.07
N GLY A 261 13.37 1.93 -5.95
CA GLY A 261 13.12 3.14 -6.72
C GLY A 261 13.52 2.95 -8.19
N LEU A 262 13.09 3.84 -9.08
CA LEU A 262 13.40 3.81 -10.50
C LEU A 262 14.93 3.74 -10.72
N PRO A 263 15.47 2.70 -11.37
CA PRO A 263 16.90 2.55 -11.54
C PRO A 263 17.46 3.45 -12.64
N PHE A 264 18.76 3.79 -12.53
CA PHE A 264 19.59 4.31 -13.62
C PHE A 264 19.19 5.67 -14.24
N GLY A 265 18.51 6.54 -13.50
CA GLY A 265 18.27 7.93 -13.89
C GLY A 265 17.60 8.06 -15.25
N ASP A 266 18.26 8.70 -16.23
CA ASP A 266 17.70 8.90 -17.57
C ASP A 266 17.36 7.60 -18.30
N VAL A 267 18.11 6.53 -18.08
CA VAL A 267 17.80 5.22 -18.68
C VAL A 267 16.47 4.69 -18.14
N GLY A 268 16.27 4.75 -16.82
CA GLY A 268 15.00 4.39 -16.19
C GLY A 268 13.86 5.27 -16.67
N ARG A 269 14.03 6.60 -16.65
CA ARG A 269 13.01 7.55 -17.13
C ARG A 269 12.63 7.29 -18.59
N THR A 270 13.60 6.94 -19.44
CA THR A 270 13.36 6.60 -20.85
C THR A 270 12.52 5.35 -20.98
N LEU A 271 12.75 4.32 -20.16
CA LEU A 271 11.92 3.12 -20.14
C LEU A 271 10.48 3.44 -19.72
N VAL A 272 10.28 4.23 -18.66
CA VAL A 272 8.93 4.62 -18.21
C VAL A 272 8.22 5.46 -19.27
N ALA A 273 8.93 6.38 -19.93
CA ALA A 273 8.37 7.15 -21.03
C ALA A 273 7.98 6.24 -22.21
N HIS A 274 8.82 5.27 -22.58
CA HIS A 274 8.48 4.25 -23.58
C HIS A 274 7.23 3.46 -23.19
N PHE A 275 7.15 3.01 -21.94
CA PHE A 275 6.00 2.29 -21.40
C PHE A 275 4.71 3.10 -21.53
N TYR A 276 4.67 4.34 -21.05
CA TYR A 276 3.49 5.20 -21.18
C TYR A 276 3.14 5.52 -22.64
N ASN A 277 4.13 5.89 -23.46
CA ASN A 277 3.91 6.25 -24.87
C ASN A 277 3.44 5.09 -25.74
N SER A 278 3.68 3.84 -25.33
CA SER A 278 3.18 2.66 -26.03
C SER A 278 1.66 2.51 -25.97
N LYS A 279 0.96 3.30 -25.12
CA LYS A 279 -0.51 3.36 -25.08
C LYS A 279 -0.96 4.74 -24.58
N ILE A 280 -1.17 5.65 -25.51
CA ILE A 280 -1.74 6.98 -25.25
C ILE A 280 -3.02 7.19 -26.07
N ASP A 281 -3.97 7.92 -25.50
CA ASP A 281 -5.18 8.37 -26.20
C ASP A 281 -4.90 9.59 -27.09
N ALA A 282 -5.93 10.05 -27.81
CA ALA A 282 -5.84 11.23 -28.67
C ALA A 282 -5.53 12.54 -27.92
N ALA A 283 -5.69 12.56 -26.59
CA ALA A 283 -5.33 13.67 -25.72
C ALA A 283 -3.94 13.50 -25.07
N GLY A 284 -3.18 12.48 -25.48
CA GLY A 284 -1.84 12.19 -24.97
C GLY A 284 -1.82 11.53 -23.59
N LYS A 285 -2.94 11.00 -23.10
CA LYS A 285 -3.03 10.37 -21.78
C LYS A 285 -2.87 8.86 -21.89
N THR A 286 -2.08 8.29 -20.99
CA THR A 286 -1.96 6.83 -20.85
C THR A 286 -2.94 6.30 -19.81
N ASP A 287 -3.42 5.08 -20.01
CA ASP A 287 -4.11 4.29 -18.99
C ASP A 287 -3.17 3.29 -18.30
N ARG A 288 -1.86 3.34 -18.56
CA ARG A 288 -0.88 2.48 -17.92
C ARG A 288 -0.46 3.01 -16.56
N VAL A 289 0.01 2.11 -15.69
CA VAL A 289 0.50 2.45 -14.35
C VAL A 289 1.92 1.93 -14.17
N TYR A 290 2.88 2.81 -13.90
CA TYR A 290 4.19 2.40 -13.41
C TYR A 290 4.23 2.57 -11.88
N THR A 291 4.68 1.54 -11.17
CA THR A 291 4.86 1.57 -9.72
C THR A 291 6.32 1.34 -9.34
N CYS A 292 6.81 2.05 -8.32
CA CYS A 292 8.12 1.80 -7.72
C CYS A 292 8.16 2.34 -6.28
N LYS A 293 9.17 1.93 -5.51
CA LYS A 293 9.34 2.33 -4.11
C LYS A 293 9.79 3.79 -4.03
N SER A 294 9.29 4.53 -3.03
CA SER A 294 9.67 5.94 -2.81
C SER A 294 10.87 6.13 -1.89
N ILE A 295 11.33 5.05 -1.24
CA ILE A 295 12.49 5.05 -0.35
C ILE A 295 13.41 3.90 -0.72
N GLY A 296 14.68 4.00 -0.32
CA GLY A 296 15.72 3.04 -0.66
C GLY A 296 16.60 3.57 -1.80
N SER A 297 17.04 2.68 -2.67
CA SER A 297 17.90 3.01 -3.81
C SER A 297 17.10 3.39 -5.05
N GLY A 298 17.70 4.19 -5.93
CA GLY A 298 17.04 4.68 -7.14
C GLY A 298 16.33 6.00 -6.95
N GLU A 299 15.60 6.40 -7.99
CA GLU A 299 14.89 7.66 -8.06
C GLU A 299 13.40 7.48 -7.74
N PHE A 300 12.82 8.46 -7.04
CA PHE A 300 11.38 8.63 -6.99
C PHE A 300 10.97 10.09 -7.18
N VAL A 301 10.15 10.35 -8.19
CA VAL A 301 9.61 11.67 -8.52
C VAL A 301 8.10 11.63 -8.26
N PRO A 302 7.62 12.26 -7.16
CA PRO A 302 6.21 12.33 -6.85
C PRO A 302 5.39 12.89 -8.03
N GLY A 303 4.29 12.21 -8.36
CA GLY A 303 3.40 12.62 -9.45
C GLY A 303 3.79 12.12 -10.84
N SER A 304 5.00 11.58 -11.03
CA SER A 304 5.42 10.95 -12.31
C SER A 304 5.05 9.46 -12.41
N TYR A 305 4.85 8.83 -11.26
CA TYR A 305 4.49 7.42 -11.12
C TYR A 305 3.86 7.15 -9.75
N VAL A 306 3.33 5.94 -9.57
CA VAL A 306 2.60 5.54 -8.36
C VAL A 306 3.58 4.97 -7.34
N GLN A 307 3.51 5.46 -6.10
CA GLN A 307 4.30 4.92 -4.99
C GLN A 307 3.86 3.51 -4.65
N ASP A 308 4.82 2.61 -4.49
CA ASP A 308 4.65 1.28 -3.94
C ASP A 308 5.33 1.18 -2.57
N MET A 309 4.61 0.70 -1.56
CA MET A 309 5.05 0.58 -0.17
C MET A 309 5.17 -0.89 0.21
N GLU A 310 6.40 -1.37 0.33
CA GLU A 310 6.67 -2.79 0.59
C GLU A 310 6.32 -3.21 2.01
N ARG A 311 5.50 -4.28 2.11
CA ARG A 311 5.06 -4.93 3.35
C ARG A 311 4.65 -3.91 4.42
N GLY A 312 3.88 -2.91 4.02
CA GLY A 312 3.68 -1.74 4.85
C GLY A 312 2.43 -0.97 4.51
N VAL A 313 2.16 0.04 5.33
CA VAL A 313 1.04 0.96 5.10
C VAL A 313 1.52 2.39 5.25
N LEU A 314 0.76 3.34 4.70
CA LEU A 314 0.98 4.76 4.99
C LEU A 314 0.32 5.16 6.33
N PRO A 315 0.86 6.18 7.02
CA PRO A 315 0.34 6.60 8.32
C PRO A 315 -1.01 7.34 8.24
N GLY A 316 -1.42 7.80 7.06
CA GLY A 316 -2.67 8.52 6.83
C GLY A 316 -3.02 8.58 5.34
N ILE A 317 -4.02 9.40 4.99
CA ILE A 317 -4.44 9.59 3.61
C ILE A 317 -3.31 10.24 2.81
N ASN A 318 -2.91 9.60 1.70
CA ASN A 318 -2.02 10.20 0.73
C ASN A 318 -2.84 10.92 -0.36
N PRO A 319 -2.56 12.20 -0.68
CA PRO A 319 -3.23 12.89 -1.78
C PRO A 319 -2.98 12.22 -3.14
N PHE A 320 -1.85 11.55 -3.31
CA PHE A 320 -1.55 10.74 -4.49
C PHE A 320 -1.99 9.29 -4.25
N PRO A 321 -2.66 8.66 -5.24
CA PRO A 321 -2.89 7.22 -5.19
C PRO A 321 -1.57 6.46 -5.04
N TRP A 322 -1.58 5.42 -4.23
CA TRP A 322 -0.43 4.58 -3.94
C TRP A 322 -0.83 3.10 -3.92
N GLN A 323 0.15 2.23 -3.85
CA GLN A 323 -0.03 0.79 -3.68
C GLN A 323 0.84 0.30 -2.52
N THR A 324 0.42 -0.77 -1.87
CA THR A 324 1.35 -1.63 -1.14
C THR A 324 1.32 -3.02 -1.73
N ASP A 325 2.51 -3.57 -1.92
CA ASP A 325 2.78 -4.98 -2.11
C ASP A 325 3.03 -5.65 -0.76
N THR A 326 2.39 -6.78 -0.54
CA THR A 326 2.64 -7.64 0.63
C THR A 326 2.34 -9.08 0.28
N SER A 327 2.60 -10.01 1.19
CA SER A 327 2.41 -11.44 0.99
C SER A 327 1.67 -12.07 2.16
N ILE A 328 0.78 -13.02 1.85
CA ILE A 328 0.20 -13.90 2.87
C ILE A 328 1.26 -14.79 3.51
N GLY A 329 2.45 -14.89 2.91
CA GLY A 329 3.56 -15.69 3.40
C GLY A 329 4.90 -14.94 3.37
N ASP A 330 5.98 -15.69 3.12
CA ASP A 330 7.20 -15.15 2.54
C ASP A 330 6.91 -14.69 1.08
N TRP A 331 7.86 -14.12 0.34
CA TRP A 331 7.62 -13.77 -1.08
C TRP A 331 7.56 -15.02 -1.97
N TYR A 332 8.54 -15.91 -1.82
CA TYR A 332 8.52 -17.26 -2.40
C TYR A 332 8.01 -18.29 -1.41
N TYR A 333 7.58 -19.45 -1.92
CA TYR A 333 7.09 -20.53 -1.07
C TYR A 333 8.13 -20.99 -0.06
N ASN A 334 7.73 -20.99 1.21
CA ASN A 334 8.50 -21.47 2.33
C ASN A 334 7.63 -22.46 3.11
N ARG A 335 8.02 -23.74 3.10
CA ARG A 335 7.24 -24.82 3.72
C ARG A 335 7.04 -24.66 5.23
N ASN A 336 7.86 -23.83 5.88
CA ASN A 336 7.83 -23.59 7.31
C ASN A 336 7.12 -22.28 7.67
N TRP A 337 6.59 -21.55 6.68
CA TRP A 337 5.93 -20.27 6.91
C TRP A 337 4.49 -20.45 7.39
N LYS A 338 4.10 -19.64 8.36
CA LYS A 338 2.70 -19.57 8.80
C LYS A 338 1.97 -18.50 7.99
N PHE A 339 0.99 -18.93 7.20
CA PHE A 339 0.23 -17.99 6.38
C PHE A 339 -0.59 -17.01 7.23
N ARG A 340 -0.74 -15.79 6.71
CA ARG A 340 -1.66 -14.78 7.25
C ARG A 340 -3.10 -15.26 7.06
N ASP A 341 -3.95 -14.96 8.05
CA ASP A 341 -5.36 -15.32 8.00
C ASP A 341 -6.21 -14.28 7.22
N VAL A 342 -7.51 -14.57 7.12
CA VAL A 342 -8.48 -13.69 6.46
C VAL A 342 -8.69 -12.36 7.23
N ASN A 343 -8.54 -12.36 8.55
CA ASN A 343 -8.70 -11.17 9.38
C ASN A 343 -7.66 -10.14 9.01
N TRP A 344 -6.39 -10.56 8.98
CA TRP A 344 -5.30 -9.71 8.55
C TRP A 344 -5.52 -9.17 7.12
N THR A 345 -5.88 -10.04 6.19
CA THR A 345 -6.06 -9.66 4.77
C THR A 345 -7.15 -8.61 4.57
N ILE A 346 -8.33 -8.82 5.17
CA ILE A 346 -9.46 -7.90 5.05
C ILE A 346 -9.19 -6.58 5.79
N HIS A 347 -8.59 -6.63 6.99
CA HIS A 347 -8.27 -5.41 7.73
C HIS A 347 -7.23 -4.56 7.00
N MET A 348 -6.20 -5.19 6.43
CA MET A 348 -5.21 -4.50 5.60
C MET A 348 -5.87 -3.83 4.40
N LEU A 349 -6.69 -4.56 3.64
CA LEU A 349 -7.40 -4.00 2.50
C LEU A 349 -8.21 -2.75 2.89
N ILE A 350 -9.00 -2.83 3.96
CA ILE A 350 -9.83 -1.71 4.41
C ILE A 350 -8.99 -0.50 4.82
N ASP A 351 -7.92 -0.69 5.61
CA ASP A 351 -7.05 0.40 6.06
C ASP A 351 -6.29 1.05 4.90
N ILE A 352 -5.81 0.27 3.93
CA ILE A 352 -5.13 0.77 2.73
C ILE A 352 -6.10 1.59 1.87
N VAL A 353 -7.30 1.07 1.61
CA VAL A 353 -8.28 1.73 0.75
C VAL A 353 -8.76 3.05 1.36
N SER A 354 -8.97 3.10 2.69
CA SER A 354 -9.36 4.34 3.36
C SER A 354 -8.26 5.42 3.35
N LYS A 355 -7.01 5.04 3.03
CA LYS A 355 -5.85 5.92 2.91
C LYS A 355 -5.42 6.23 1.47
N ASN A 356 -6.31 5.98 0.49
CA ASN A 356 -6.09 6.20 -0.94
C ASN A 356 -5.18 5.17 -1.64
N GLY A 357 -5.00 4.00 -1.03
CA GLY A 357 -4.13 2.96 -1.56
C GLY A 357 -4.86 1.81 -2.26
N ASN A 358 -4.08 1.00 -2.97
CA ASN A 358 -4.44 -0.34 -3.42
C ASN A 358 -3.60 -1.40 -2.69
N LEU A 359 -4.20 -2.56 -2.40
CA LEU A 359 -3.50 -3.74 -1.89
C LEU A 359 -3.16 -4.67 -3.06
N LEU A 360 -1.87 -4.87 -3.31
CA LEU A 360 -1.35 -5.94 -4.15
C LEU A 360 -0.89 -7.10 -3.26
N LEU A 361 -1.72 -8.14 -3.19
CA LEU A 361 -1.48 -9.29 -2.31
C LEU A 361 -0.81 -10.44 -3.07
N ASN A 362 0.42 -10.78 -2.71
CA ASN A 362 1.08 -11.98 -3.19
C ASN A 362 0.43 -13.23 -2.60
N VAL A 363 -0.04 -14.11 -3.49
CA VAL A 363 -0.56 -15.43 -3.17
C VAL A 363 0.51 -16.45 -3.50
N VAL A 364 1.15 -16.97 -2.46
CA VAL A 364 2.35 -17.79 -2.59
C VAL A 364 2.02 -19.18 -3.14
N GLN A 365 2.65 -19.55 -4.25
CA GLN A 365 2.44 -20.82 -4.96
C GLN A 365 3.59 -21.80 -4.74
N ARG A 366 3.27 -23.10 -4.69
CA ARG A 366 4.28 -24.17 -4.71
C ARG A 366 5.06 -24.16 -6.04
N PRO A 367 6.22 -24.82 -6.11
CA PRO A 367 7.01 -24.97 -7.35
C PRO A 367 6.25 -25.64 -8.50
N ASP A 368 5.33 -26.54 -8.18
CA ASP A 368 4.48 -27.21 -9.17
C ASP A 368 3.30 -26.34 -9.64
N GLY A 369 3.14 -25.14 -9.05
CA GLY A 369 2.08 -24.17 -9.37
C GLY A 369 0.77 -24.39 -8.62
N SER A 370 0.69 -25.36 -7.71
CA SER A 370 -0.47 -25.57 -6.83
C SER A 370 -0.46 -24.62 -5.62
N LEU A 371 -1.64 -24.43 -5.02
CA LEU A 371 -1.81 -23.72 -3.75
C LEU A 371 -1.99 -24.73 -2.61
N ASP A 372 -1.54 -24.37 -1.42
CA ASP A 372 -1.90 -25.11 -0.21
C ASP A 372 -3.40 -24.94 0.10
N ALA A 373 -4.02 -25.98 0.66
CA ALA A 373 -5.46 -25.97 0.95
C ALA A 373 -5.87 -24.82 1.88
N GLU A 374 -5.02 -24.43 2.83
CA GLU A 374 -5.26 -23.27 3.71
C GLU A 374 -5.31 -21.96 2.94
N VAL A 375 -4.47 -21.79 1.90
CA VAL A 375 -4.47 -20.62 1.03
C VAL A 375 -5.75 -20.57 0.20
N GLU A 376 -6.22 -21.72 -0.32
CA GLU A 376 -7.49 -21.78 -1.05
C GLU A 376 -8.67 -21.41 -0.14
N GLN A 377 -8.73 -21.96 1.08
CA GLN A 377 -9.77 -21.63 2.06
C GLN A 377 -9.75 -20.15 2.46
N MET A 378 -8.56 -19.56 2.60
CA MET A 378 -8.44 -18.13 2.87
C MET A 378 -9.01 -17.29 1.72
N LEU A 379 -8.68 -17.62 0.47
CA LEU A 379 -9.23 -16.93 -0.72
C LEU A 379 -10.75 -17.09 -0.85
N GLU A 380 -11.30 -18.25 -0.49
CA GLU A 380 -12.75 -18.47 -0.44
C GLU A 380 -13.43 -17.58 0.62
N LYS A 381 -12.81 -17.40 1.79
CA LYS A 381 -13.32 -16.48 2.82
C LYS A 381 -13.24 -15.03 2.38
N VAL A 382 -12.15 -14.62 1.72
CA VAL A 382 -12.02 -13.28 1.11
C VAL A 382 -13.12 -13.09 0.05
N ALA A 383 -13.35 -14.08 -0.80
CA ALA A 383 -14.43 -14.04 -1.81
C ALA A 383 -15.81 -13.84 -1.18
N ALA A 384 -16.11 -14.59 -0.12
CA ALA A 384 -17.39 -14.48 0.58
C ALA A 384 -17.58 -13.07 1.18
N TRP A 385 -16.53 -12.50 1.80
CA TRP A 385 -16.58 -11.16 2.34
C TRP A 385 -16.75 -10.09 1.26
N MET A 386 -16.01 -10.23 0.16
CA MET A 386 -16.04 -9.28 -0.95
C MET A 386 -17.36 -9.27 -1.70
N ALA A 387 -18.04 -10.42 -1.80
CA ALA A 387 -19.37 -10.52 -2.40
C ALA A 387 -20.41 -9.65 -1.67
N VAL A 388 -20.23 -9.45 -0.36
CA VAL A 388 -21.12 -8.63 0.47
C VAL A 388 -20.66 -7.18 0.56
N ASN A 389 -19.36 -6.96 0.77
CA ASN A 389 -18.83 -5.63 1.15
C ASN A 389 -18.11 -4.91 0.00
N GLY A 390 -17.96 -5.55 -1.17
CA GLY A 390 -17.19 -5.04 -2.30
C GLY A 390 -17.69 -3.68 -2.81
N GLU A 391 -18.99 -3.38 -2.71
CA GLU A 391 -19.54 -2.07 -3.10
C GLU A 391 -19.01 -0.89 -2.25
N ALA A 392 -18.54 -1.16 -1.04
CA ALA A 392 -17.91 -0.17 -0.17
C ALA A 392 -16.39 -0.06 -0.36
N ILE A 393 -15.79 -0.97 -1.15
CA ILE A 393 -14.38 -0.99 -1.48
C ILE A 393 -14.15 -0.42 -2.88
N TYR A 394 -14.70 -1.07 -3.91
CA TYR A 394 -14.43 -0.73 -5.30
C TYR A 394 -15.00 0.63 -5.69
N ALA A 395 -14.28 1.34 -6.56
CA ALA A 395 -14.66 2.66 -7.04
C ALA A 395 -14.91 3.72 -5.94
N THR A 396 -14.53 3.45 -4.69
CA THR A 396 -14.63 4.43 -3.59
C THR A 396 -13.41 5.34 -3.50
N ARG A 397 -13.52 6.42 -2.73
CA ARG A 397 -12.42 7.32 -2.39
C ARG A 397 -12.30 7.43 -0.87
N PRO A 398 -11.13 7.85 -0.34
CA PRO A 398 -11.04 8.25 1.06
C PRO A 398 -12.08 9.31 1.40
N TRP A 399 -12.59 9.25 2.62
CA TRP A 399 -13.35 10.35 3.19
C TRP A 399 -12.41 11.43 3.77
N LEU A 400 -12.94 12.38 4.53
CA LEU A 400 -12.18 13.47 5.14
C LEU A 400 -11.16 13.00 6.20
N THR A 401 -11.37 11.81 6.76
CA THR A 401 -10.41 11.06 7.59
C THR A 401 -10.41 9.60 7.13
N PHE A 402 -9.29 8.90 7.30
CA PHE A 402 -9.20 7.48 6.95
C PHE A 402 -9.93 6.59 7.96
N GLY A 403 -10.13 7.07 9.19
CA GLY A 403 -10.68 6.28 10.28
C GLY A 403 -10.59 6.91 11.66
N GLU A 404 -10.94 6.11 12.66
CA GLU A 404 -10.84 6.36 14.10
C GLU A 404 -10.52 5.06 14.85
N GLY A 405 -10.10 5.17 16.10
CA GLY A 405 -9.73 4.02 16.93
C GLY A 405 -8.34 4.14 17.53
N ALA A 406 -7.96 3.13 18.31
CA ALA A 406 -6.67 3.10 19.01
C ALA A 406 -5.52 2.75 18.05
N VAL A 407 -5.80 1.98 17.01
CA VAL A 407 -4.77 1.48 16.09
C VAL A 407 -4.46 2.54 15.02
N LYS A 408 -3.29 3.17 15.18
CA LYS A 408 -2.73 4.14 14.23
C LYS A 408 -1.41 3.62 13.68
N ALA A 409 -1.37 3.37 12.37
CA ALA A 409 -0.13 2.96 11.73
C ALA A 409 0.90 4.10 11.76
N GLY A 410 2.10 3.82 12.26
CA GLY A 410 3.23 4.76 12.16
C GLY A 410 3.79 4.86 10.73
N GLY A 411 3.37 3.95 9.85
CA GLY A 411 3.84 3.80 8.49
C GLY A 411 5.26 3.26 8.35
N GLY A 412 5.58 2.83 7.13
CA GLY A 412 6.91 2.35 6.73
C GLY A 412 6.95 0.88 6.33
N HIS A 413 8.12 0.45 5.85
CA HIS A 413 8.33 -0.89 5.31
C HIS A 413 8.31 -1.93 6.42
N PHE A 414 7.78 -3.12 6.12
CA PHE A 414 7.65 -4.25 7.05
C PHE A 414 6.87 -3.92 8.33
N LYS A 415 5.90 -3.01 8.25
CA LYS A 415 5.07 -2.55 9.38
C LYS A 415 3.58 -2.72 9.05
N GLU A 416 3.15 -3.97 9.07
CA GLU A 416 1.82 -4.41 8.63
C GLU A 416 1.05 -5.23 9.69
N ASP A 417 1.62 -5.36 10.89
CA ASP A 417 1.02 -6.10 11.99
C ASP A 417 0.24 -5.18 12.94
N PHE A 418 -1.08 -5.27 12.87
CA PHE A 418 -2.01 -4.43 13.61
C PHE A 418 -3.08 -5.26 14.31
N ALA A 419 -3.29 -5.01 15.60
CA ALA A 419 -4.32 -5.65 16.41
C ALA A 419 -5.61 -4.80 16.40
N TYR A 420 -6.29 -4.78 15.25
CA TYR A 420 -7.57 -4.08 15.13
C TYR A 420 -8.65 -4.71 16.02
N SER A 421 -9.57 -3.87 16.46
CA SER A 421 -10.69 -4.21 17.33
C SER A 421 -12.01 -3.67 16.78
N ASN A 422 -13.12 -4.00 17.46
CA ASN A 422 -14.44 -3.45 17.15
C ASN A 422 -14.57 -1.93 17.46
N GLN A 423 -13.53 -1.31 18.02
CA GLN A 423 -13.45 0.15 18.24
C GLN A 423 -12.69 0.87 17.11
N ASP A 424 -12.08 0.12 16.21
CA ASP A 424 -11.36 0.67 15.06
C ASP A 424 -12.30 0.72 13.85
N ILE A 425 -12.52 1.93 13.35
CA ILE A 425 -13.40 2.21 12.22
C ILE A 425 -12.59 2.82 11.08
N ARG A 426 -12.89 2.44 9.84
CA ARG A 426 -12.30 3.02 8.63
C ARG A 426 -13.38 3.54 7.70
N TYR A 427 -13.07 4.58 6.94
CA TYR A 427 -14.05 5.28 6.12
C TYR A 427 -13.69 5.30 4.64
N THR A 428 -14.68 5.06 3.78
CA THR A 428 -14.61 5.34 2.34
C THR A 428 -15.89 6.04 1.91
N ARG A 429 -15.87 6.71 0.76
CA ARG A 429 -17.05 7.38 0.19
C ARG A 429 -17.26 7.00 -1.27
N SER A 430 -18.50 7.06 -1.73
CA SER A 430 -18.81 6.99 -3.17
C SER A 430 -18.25 8.22 -3.90
N LYS A 431 -17.97 8.08 -5.20
CA LYS A 431 -17.40 9.18 -6.01
C LYS A 431 -18.31 10.42 -6.08
N ASP A 432 -19.62 10.19 -6.00
CA ASP A 432 -20.64 11.24 -6.05
C ASP A 432 -20.98 11.82 -4.67
N ASP A 433 -20.23 11.44 -3.63
CA ASP A 433 -20.37 11.93 -2.25
C ASP A 433 -21.71 11.62 -1.57
N LYS A 434 -22.53 10.72 -2.13
CA LYS A 434 -23.84 10.36 -1.57
C LYS A 434 -23.84 9.24 -0.55
N VAL A 435 -22.77 8.44 -0.52
CA VAL A 435 -22.63 7.30 0.39
C VAL A 435 -21.34 7.44 1.18
N LEU A 436 -21.45 7.45 2.51
CA LEU A 436 -20.32 7.25 3.41
C LEU A 436 -20.37 5.81 3.95
N ASN A 437 -19.28 5.06 3.78
CA ASN A 437 -19.11 3.73 4.31
C ASN A 437 -18.25 3.80 5.57
N ALA A 438 -18.71 3.18 6.66
CA ALA A 438 -17.97 2.98 7.90
C ALA A 438 -17.73 1.48 8.12
N PHE A 439 -16.48 1.05 8.08
CA PHE A 439 -16.07 -0.32 8.33
C PHE A 439 -15.66 -0.49 9.78
N VAL A 440 -16.33 -1.37 10.51
CA VAL A 440 -15.96 -1.73 11.90
C VAL A 440 -15.11 -3.00 11.86
N LEU A 441 -13.87 -2.92 12.34
CA LEU A 441 -12.86 -3.99 12.22
C LEU A 441 -12.97 -5.04 13.33
N GLY A 442 -14.20 -5.41 13.65
CA GLY A 442 -14.60 -6.35 14.70
C GLY A 442 -16.11 -6.30 14.91
N TRP A 443 -16.71 -7.35 15.49
CA TRP A 443 -18.16 -7.35 15.68
C TRP A 443 -18.52 -6.26 16.69
N PRO A 444 -19.39 -5.32 16.34
CA PRO A 444 -19.63 -4.17 17.19
C PRO A 444 -20.40 -4.53 18.46
N ASP A 445 -20.22 -3.69 19.47
CA ASP A 445 -21.02 -3.72 20.70
C ASP A 445 -22.48 -3.31 20.40
N LYS A 446 -23.34 -3.25 21.42
CA LYS A 446 -24.76 -2.89 21.26
C LYS A 446 -24.97 -1.53 20.58
N THR A 447 -24.03 -0.62 20.72
CA THR A 447 -24.07 0.71 20.09
C THR A 447 -22.69 1.08 19.56
N ILE A 448 -22.67 1.78 18.43
CA ILE A 448 -21.45 2.38 17.86
C ILE A 448 -21.70 3.88 17.69
N THR A 449 -20.78 4.70 18.18
CA THR A 449 -20.75 6.12 17.86
C THR A 449 -19.66 6.38 16.84
N LEU A 450 -20.02 6.94 15.68
CA LEU A 450 -19.04 7.37 14.68
C LEU A 450 -18.45 8.72 15.12
N ARG A 451 -17.37 8.69 15.91
CA ARG A 451 -16.86 9.86 16.63
C ARG A 451 -16.31 10.94 15.69
N SER A 452 -15.82 10.54 14.53
CA SER A 452 -15.29 11.45 13.51
C SER A 452 -16.36 12.03 12.60
N VAL A 453 -17.59 11.51 12.64
CA VAL A 453 -18.68 11.90 11.74
C VAL A 453 -19.60 12.86 12.47
N ARG A 454 -19.68 14.10 11.96
CA ARG A 454 -20.69 15.06 12.38
C ARG A 454 -21.85 15.06 11.38
N VAL A 455 -23.07 14.94 11.87
CA VAL A 455 -24.29 15.07 11.09
C VAL A 455 -24.73 16.53 11.11
N ASP A 456 -24.57 17.21 9.98
CA ASP A 456 -25.00 18.60 9.82
C ASP A 456 -26.48 18.68 9.42
N ALA A 457 -26.93 17.74 8.58
CA ALA A 457 -28.33 17.55 8.23
C ALA A 457 -28.61 16.08 7.88
N ALA A 458 -29.86 15.66 8.07
CA ALA A 458 -30.39 14.39 7.58
C ALA A 458 -31.67 14.68 6.80
N SER A 459 -31.76 14.16 5.57
CA SER A 459 -32.97 14.22 4.77
C SER A 459 -34.04 13.27 5.32
N SER A 460 -35.28 13.40 4.84
CA SER A 460 -36.39 12.51 5.25
C SER A 460 -36.19 11.04 4.85
N ASP A 461 -35.35 10.79 3.85
CA ASP A 461 -34.97 9.46 3.36
C ASP A 461 -33.59 9.00 3.89
N ALA A 462 -33.03 9.69 4.88
CA ALA A 462 -31.78 9.30 5.52
C ALA A 462 -31.88 7.89 6.13
N LYS A 463 -30.86 7.07 5.90
CA LYS A 463 -30.83 5.68 6.35
C LYS A 463 -29.43 5.19 6.62
N VAL A 464 -29.33 4.32 7.61
CA VAL A 464 -28.16 3.49 7.87
C VAL A 464 -28.50 2.07 7.43
N ARG A 465 -27.62 1.41 6.67
CA ARG A 465 -27.72 -0.02 6.35
C ARG A 465 -26.44 -0.76 6.75
N MET A 466 -26.56 -2.00 7.21
CA MET A 466 -25.43 -2.91 7.37
C MET A 466 -25.38 -3.84 6.16
N LEU A 467 -24.25 -3.90 5.46
CA LEU A 467 -24.13 -4.77 4.28
C LEU A 467 -24.26 -6.25 4.68
N GLY A 468 -25.01 -7.01 3.88
CA GLY A 468 -25.33 -8.42 4.15
C GLY A 468 -26.40 -8.65 5.22
N TYR A 469 -27.13 -7.61 5.62
CA TYR A 469 -28.24 -7.68 6.55
C TYR A 469 -29.47 -6.97 6.00
N ASP A 470 -30.60 -7.68 5.92
CA ASP A 470 -31.85 -7.16 5.34
C ASP A 470 -32.71 -6.39 6.35
N GLY A 471 -32.40 -6.49 7.64
CA GLY A 471 -33.13 -5.74 8.67
C GLY A 471 -32.76 -4.27 8.70
N GLY A 472 -33.67 -3.44 9.21
CA GLY A 472 -33.39 -2.02 9.45
C GLY A 472 -32.29 -1.84 10.50
N ILE A 473 -31.45 -0.82 10.32
CA ILE A 473 -30.49 -0.38 11.33
C ILE A 473 -31.02 0.90 11.98
N GLU A 474 -31.31 0.82 13.27
CA GLU A 474 -31.71 1.97 14.06
C GLU A 474 -30.52 2.89 14.31
N TYR A 475 -30.76 4.20 14.25
CA TYR A 475 -29.76 5.21 14.54
C TYR A 475 -30.37 6.43 15.24
N SER A 476 -29.52 7.19 15.92
CA SER A 476 -29.85 8.50 16.47
C SER A 476 -28.69 9.47 16.26
N VAL A 477 -28.95 10.76 16.42
CA VAL A 477 -27.92 11.80 16.45
C VAL A 477 -27.81 12.31 17.89
N ASN A 478 -26.64 12.18 18.51
CA ASN A 478 -26.43 12.60 19.89
C ASN A 478 -26.32 14.13 20.03
N ALA A 479 -26.18 14.62 21.26
CA ALA A 479 -26.05 16.05 21.54
C ALA A 479 -24.79 16.70 20.91
N GLU A 480 -23.75 15.91 20.63
CA GLU A 480 -22.53 16.35 19.94
C GLU A 480 -22.69 16.36 18.41
N LYS A 481 -23.88 16.02 17.90
CA LYS A 481 -24.17 15.83 16.48
C LYS A 481 -23.43 14.65 15.85
N GLN A 482 -23.03 13.65 16.62
CA GLN A 482 -22.46 12.41 16.08
C GLN A 482 -23.56 11.39 15.81
N LEU A 483 -23.33 10.53 14.81
CA LEU A 483 -24.23 9.42 14.52
C LEU A 483 -23.97 8.26 15.50
N VAL A 484 -25.02 7.83 16.19
CA VAL A 484 -25.04 6.66 17.07
C VAL A 484 -25.88 5.58 16.42
N ILE A 485 -25.26 4.45 16.09
CA ILE A 485 -25.87 3.30 15.44
C ILE A 485 -26.19 2.25 16.51
N THR A 486 -27.41 1.74 16.52
CA THR A 486 -27.82 0.64 17.40
C THR A 486 -27.68 -0.69 16.65
N ILE A 487 -26.95 -1.63 17.25
CA ILE A 487 -26.65 -2.91 16.62
C ILE A 487 -27.73 -3.92 16.99
N PRO A 488 -28.37 -4.58 16.00
CA PRO A 488 -29.36 -5.60 16.26
C PRO A 488 -28.72 -6.80 16.97
N GLU A 489 -29.45 -7.40 17.92
CA GLU A 489 -29.01 -8.62 18.58
C GLU A 489 -29.04 -9.79 17.60
N LEU A 490 -27.85 -10.22 17.15
CA LEU A 490 -27.67 -11.31 16.19
C LEU A 490 -26.75 -12.40 16.76
N PRO A 491 -27.23 -13.66 16.87
CA PRO A 491 -26.39 -14.81 17.17
C PRO A 491 -25.26 -14.94 16.14
N GLU A 492 -24.11 -15.48 16.54
CA GLU A 492 -22.91 -15.54 15.70
C GLU A 492 -23.15 -16.14 14.30
N GLY A 493 -23.86 -17.27 14.23
CA GLY A 493 -24.21 -17.93 12.95
C GLY A 493 -25.26 -17.21 12.10
N LYS A 494 -25.79 -16.07 12.56
CA LYS A 494 -26.73 -15.20 11.85
C LYS A 494 -26.14 -13.83 11.51
N ARG A 495 -24.90 -13.56 11.92
CA ARG A 495 -24.20 -12.32 11.58
C ARG A 495 -23.82 -12.33 10.09
N PRO A 496 -23.81 -11.16 9.42
CA PRO A 496 -23.20 -11.07 8.10
C PRO A 496 -21.73 -11.50 8.14
N VAL A 497 -21.19 -11.86 6.97
CA VAL A 497 -19.83 -12.39 6.84
C VAL A 497 -18.79 -11.42 7.42
N GLY A 498 -18.03 -11.89 8.42
CA GLY A 498 -16.89 -11.18 9.00
C GLY A 498 -15.64 -11.28 8.12
N PRO A 499 -14.52 -10.66 8.52
CA PRO A 499 -14.18 -10.22 9.89
C PRO A 499 -14.44 -8.74 10.20
N ALA A 500 -14.92 -7.98 9.22
CA ALA A 500 -15.29 -6.58 9.37
C ALA A 500 -16.69 -6.33 8.80
N TRP A 501 -17.42 -5.38 9.37
CA TRP A 501 -18.82 -5.09 9.00
C TRP A 501 -18.98 -3.65 8.54
N THR A 502 -19.65 -3.48 7.41
CA THR A 502 -19.81 -2.17 6.79
C THR A 502 -21.19 -1.60 7.06
N PHE A 503 -21.20 -0.38 7.60
CA PHE A 503 -22.38 0.47 7.72
C PHE A 503 -22.34 1.54 6.63
N GLN A 504 -23.39 1.65 5.83
CA GLN A 504 -23.52 2.71 4.85
C GLN A 504 -24.54 3.75 5.28
N LEU A 505 -24.14 5.00 5.14
CA LEU A 505 -24.94 6.19 5.46
C LEU A 505 -25.32 6.85 4.14
N THR A 506 -26.61 7.04 3.91
CA THR A 506 -27.15 7.77 2.75
C THR A 506 -28.21 8.77 3.20
N GLY A 507 -28.37 9.88 2.49
CA GLY A 507 -29.32 10.95 2.86
C GLY A 507 -28.81 11.82 4.02
N PHE A 508 -27.54 11.70 4.39
CA PHE A 508 -26.91 12.57 5.39
C PHE A 508 -25.98 13.57 4.72
N THR A 509 -26.03 14.81 5.18
CA THR A 509 -24.96 15.79 4.97
C THR A 509 -24.04 15.70 6.19
N VAL A 510 -22.80 15.23 5.97
CA VAL A 510 -21.83 15.00 7.03
C VAL A 510 -20.54 15.79 6.82
N SER A 511 -19.94 16.18 7.92
CA SER A 511 -18.62 16.80 7.98
C SER A 511 -17.73 16.09 9.01
N LEU A 512 -16.44 16.45 9.03
CA LEU A 512 -15.52 15.96 10.04
C LEU A 512 -15.90 16.58 11.40
N HIS A 513 -16.19 15.74 12.37
CA HIS A 513 -16.47 16.20 13.73
C HIS A 513 -15.23 16.87 14.33
N PRO A 514 -15.36 17.99 15.08
CA PRO A 514 -14.21 18.68 15.68
C PRO A 514 -13.30 17.78 16.53
N SER A 515 -13.85 16.72 17.14
CA SER A 515 -13.04 15.76 17.90
C SER A 515 -12.09 14.91 17.05
N ALA A 516 -12.33 14.77 15.75
CA ALA A 516 -11.55 13.88 14.89
C ALA A 516 -10.10 14.37 14.73
N GLN A 517 -9.83 15.67 14.93
CA GLN A 517 -8.48 16.24 14.87
C GLN A 517 -7.54 15.61 15.91
N TYR A 518 -8.08 15.17 17.05
CA TYR A 518 -7.32 14.51 18.11
C TYR A 518 -7.10 13.01 17.83
N ASP A 519 -7.71 12.49 16.77
CA ASP A 519 -7.52 11.13 16.30
C ASP A 519 -6.60 11.04 15.07
N GLN A 520 -6.18 12.17 14.49
CA GLN A 520 -5.27 12.22 13.33
C GLN A 520 -3.80 11.88 13.68
N PRO A 521 -2.96 11.52 12.68
CA PRO A 521 -1.52 11.39 12.86
C PRO A 521 -0.91 12.67 13.43
N GLY A 522 -0.04 12.52 14.42
CA GLY A 522 0.61 13.65 15.11
C GLY A 522 -0.17 14.21 16.31
N ALA A 523 -1.41 13.77 16.56
CA ALA A 523 -2.10 14.05 17.81
C ALA A 523 -1.45 13.30 18.98
N VAL A 524 -1.42 13.95 20.15
CA VAL A 524 -0.86 13.43 21.40
C VAL A 524 -1.98 13.25 22.42
N VAL A 525 -1.95 12.14 23.15
CA VAL A 525 -2.83 11.86 24.28
C VAL A 525 -2.00 11.70 25.55
N LEU A 526 -2.28 12.53 26.54
CA LEU A 526 -1.65 12.57 27.85
C LEU A 526 -2.64 12.02 28.87
N THR A 527 -2.48 10.77 29.27
CA THR A 527 -3.39 10.09 30.19
C THR A 527 -3.02 10.36 31.64
N ALA A 528 -4.00 10.23 32.55
CA ALA A 528 -3.77 10.29 33.99
C ALA A 528 -2.66 9.34 34.46
N GLU A 529 -2.59 8.12 33.91
CA GLU A 529 -1.60 7.11 34.30
C GLU A 529 -0.15 7.51 34.02
N LYS A 530 0.07 8.40 33.06
CA LYS A 530 1.39 8.87 32.66
C LYS A 530 1.74 10.20 33.30
N ALA A 531 0.85 10.76 34.12
CA ALA A 531 1.06 12.03 34.79
C ALA A 531 1.97 11.83 36.00
N ALA A 532 2.98 12.69 36.16
CA ALA A 532 3.60 12.90 37.45
C ALA A 532 2.75 13.95 38.21
N LEU A 533 2.46 13.68 39.49
CA LEU A 533 1.59 14.53 40.29
C LEU A 533 2.41 15.24 41.36
N GLU A 534 2.23 16.56 41.49
CA GLU A 534 2.84 17.41 42.51
C GLU A 534 1.74 17.85 43.47
N GLY A 535 1.82 17.43 44.73
CA GLY A 535 0.84 17.75 45.77
C GLY A 535 0.66 16.61 46.77
N ASP A 536 0.02 16.91 47.90
CA ASP A 536 -0.07 15.96 49.02
C ASP A 536 -1.20 14.92 48.83
N LYS A 537 -2.29 15.30 48.16
CA LYS A 537 -3.50 14.47 48.04
C LYS A 537 -3.88 14.11 46.61
N ILE A 538 -3.52 14.96 45.64
CA ILE A 538 -3.75 14.68 44.23
C ILE A 538 -3.21 13.28 43.87
N ASN A 539 -4.05 12.43 43.30
CA ASN A 539 -3.68 11.05 43.02
C ASN A 539 -4.39 10.52 41.78
N THR A 540 -3.84 9.47 41.18
CA THR A 540 -4.55 8.69 40.16
C THR A 540 -5.49 7.69 40.83
N GLU A 541 -6.75 7.66 40.39
CA GLU A 541 -7.76 6.72 40.88
C GLU A 541 -8.48 6.02 39.70
N GLN A 542 -9.16 4.92 40.01
CA GLN A 542 -9.98 4.16 39.05
C GLN A 542 -11.28 3.72 39.73
N LYS A 543 -12.43 4.00 39.09
CA LYS A 543 -13.73 3.58 39.59
C LYS A 543 -14.34 2.51 38.69
N GLY A 544 -14.38 1.27 39.19
CA GLY A 544 -14.87 0.12 38.42
C GLY A 544 -14.10 -0.03 37.11
N ASP A 545 -14.82 -0.20 36.01
CA ASP A 545 -14.24 -0.38 34.67
C ASP A 545 -13.94 0.95 33.94
N LEU A 546 -14.14 2.10 34.60
CA LEU A 546 -13.76 3.39 34.01
C LEU A 546 -12.24 3.49 33.88
N ALA A 547 -11.77 4.25 32.89
CA ALA A 547 -10.36 4.58 32.76
C ALA A 547 -9.86 5.38 33.98
N LYS A 548 -8.57 5.24 34.32
CA LYS A 548 -7.96 6.01 35.40
C LYS A 548 -8.05 7.51 35.16
N ASN A 549 -8.29 8.26 36.23
CA ASN A 549 -8.29 9.71 36.25
C ASN A 549 -7.35 10.23 37.32
N ILE A 550 -6.94 11.48 37.18
CA ILE A 550 -6.40 12.30 38.26
C ILE A 550 -7.60 12.77 39.07
N GLY A 551 -7.59 12.53 40.36
CA GLY A 551 -8.62 12.90 41.31
C GLY A 551 -7.98 13.37 42.61
N PHE A 552 -8.81 13.54 43.65
CA PHE A 552 -8.38 14.10 44.94
C PHE A 552 -7.64 15.45 44.83
N TRP A 553 -7.87 16.17 43.74
CA TRP A 553 -7.24 17.45 43.45
C TRP A 553 -7.97 18.58 44.19
N ASP A 554 -7.83 18.61 45.51
CA ASP A 554 -8.51 19.55 46.39
C ASP A 554 -7.73 20.87 46.61
N SER A 555 -6.41 20.85 46.43
CA SER A 555 -5.54 22.00 46.59
C SER A 555 -5.26 22.72 45.27
N PRO A 556 -5.39 24.06 45.20
CA PRO A 556 -5.05 24.84 44.01
C PRO A 556 -3.55 24.92 43.72
N GLN A 557 -2.69 24.49 44.66
CA GLN A 557 -1.23 24.44 44.47
C GLN A 557 -0.79 23.15 43.79
N ASP A 558 -1.64 22.12 43.82
CA ASP A 558 -1.32 20.82 43.23
C ASP A 558 -1.30 20.93 41.69
N LYS A 559 -0.47 20.12 41.05
CA LYS A 559 -0.24 20.14 39.61
C LYS A 559 -0.12 18.73 39.04
N ALA A 560 -0.42 18.61 37.76
CA ALA A 560 -0.17 17.41 36.98
C ALA A 560 0.80 17.70 35.83
N HIS A 561 1.75 16.80 35.62
CA HIS A 561 2.90 16.99 34.76
C HIS A 561 3.01 15.87 33.73
N TRP A 562 3.39 16.24 32.50
CA TRP A 562 3.73 15.28 31.45
C TRP A 562 4.95 15.73 30.66
N LEU A 563 5.77 14.76 30.23
CA LEU A 563 6.71 14.98 29.13
C LEU A 563 6.00 14.66 27.81
N VAL A 564 5.96 15.63 26.90
CA VAL A 564 5.34 15.49 25.58
C VAL A 564 6.37 15.63 24.46
N ALA A 565 6.42 14.63 23.58
CA ALA A 565 7.26 14.66 22.38
C ALA A 565 6.49 15.29 21.21
N ILE A 566 6.90 16.47 20.79
CA ILE A 566 6.38 17.18 19.62
C ILE A 566 7.27 16.85 18.42
N LYS A 567 6.71 16.14 17.44
CA LYS A 567 7.44 15.70 16.25
C LYS A 567 7.55 16.77 15.18
N GLN A 568 6.63 17.73 15.15
CA GLN A 568 6.58 18.80 14.15
C GLN A 568 6.26 20.12 14.84
N ALA A 569 7.03 21.16 14.52
CA ALA A 569 6.75 22.51 15.00
C ALA A 569 5.40 23.02 14.48
N GLY A 570 4.68 23.80 15.29
CA GLY A 570 3.42 24.40 14.89
C GLY A 570 2.49 24.70 16.07
N THR A 571 1.29 25.17 15.74
CA THR A 571 0.23 25.41 16.71
C THR A 571 -0.58 24.13 16.94
N TYR A 572 -0.81 23.79 18.19
CA TYR A 572 -1.61 22.64 18.60
C TYR A 572 -2.85 23.13 19.36
N GLN A 573 -4.02 22.68 18.94
CA GLN A 573 -5.26 22.82 19.70
C GLN A 573 -5.24 21.81 20.85
N ILE A 574 -5.63 22.26 22.04
CA ILE A 574 -5.62 21.47 23.26
C ILE A 574 -7.03 21.35 23.79
N ARG A 575 -7.38 20.15 24.22
CA ARG A 575 -8.59 19.89 25.01
C ARG A 575 -8.27 18.95 26.17
N GLY A 576 -9.14 18.93 27.17
CA GLY A 576 -9.07 17.95 28.24
C GLY A 576 -10.43 17.34 28.54
N GLU A 577 -10.41 16.14 29.09
CA GLU A 577 -11.60 15.43 29.57
C GLU A 577 -11.68 15.58 31.09
N PHE A 578 -12.71 16.28 31.54
CA PHE A 578 -12.86 16.71 32.94
C PHE A 578 -14.20 16.30 33.51
N ALA A 579 -14.26 16.12 34.83
CA ALA A 579 -15.51 16.01 35.57
C ALA A 579 -15.43 16.81 36.88
N THR A 580 -16.53 17.44 37.27
CA THR A 580 -16.64 18.10 38.57
C THR A 580 -18.09 18.19 39.00
N ALA A 581 -18.34 17.95 40.28
CA ALA A 581 -19.63 18.21 40.93
C ALA A 581 -19.63 19.52 41.75
N SER A 582 -18.47 20.16 41.91
CA SER A 582 -18.27 21.26 42.85
C SER A 582 -18.65 22.64 42.30
N GLY A 583 -18.83 22.77 40.99
CA GLY A 583 -19.14 24.02 40.29
C GLY A 583 -18.20 24.29 39.12
N ILE A 584 -18.22 25.51 38.59
CA ILE A 584 -17.30 25.94 37.53
C ILE A 584 -15.90 26.12 38.14
N SER A 585 -14.88 25.60 37.49
CA SER A 585 -13.46 25.78 37.86
C SER A 585 -12.68 26.38 36.68
N LYS A 586 -11.42 26.78 36.91
CA LYS A 586 -10.52 27.24 35.85
C LYS A 586 -9.17 26.53 35.94
N VAL A 587 -8.71 26.01 34.81
CA VAL A 587 -7.41 25.35 34.69
C VAL A 587 -6.53 26.07 33.67
N THR A 588 -5.23 26.04 33.92
CA THR A 588 -4.20 26.49 32.99
C THR A 588 -3.36 25.30 32.55
N VAL A 589 -3.19 25.15 31.24
CA VAL A 589 -2.17 24.28 30.64
C VAL A 589 -1.03 25.15 30.17
N GLU A 590 0.18 24.85 30.61
CA GLU A 590 1.39 25.59 30.25
C GLU A 590 2.53 24.67 29.86
N VAL A 591 3.36 25.13 28.93
CA VAL A 591 4.69 24.57 28.70
C VAL A 591 5.64 25.24 29.69
N GLU A 592 6.48 24.47 30.37
CA GLU A 592 7.47 25.03 31.29
C GLU A 592 8.34 26.09 30.58
N SER A 593 8.37 27.31 31.14
CA SER A 593 9.03 28.48 30.54
C SER A 593 8.56 28.86 29.12
N GLY A 594 7.32 28.51 28.76
CA GLY A 594 6.77 28.67 27.42
C GLY A 594 5.33 29.19 27.40
N PRO A 595 4.58 28.96 26.30
CA PRO A 595 3.21 29.44 26.17
C PRO A 595 2.26 28.72 27.12
N SER A 596 1.17 29.40 27.48
CA SER A 596 0.09 28.85 28.31
C SER A 596 -1.29 29.22 27.76
N THR A 597 -2.29 28.47 28.19
CA THR A 597 -3.69 28.72 27.85
C THR A 597 -4.59 28.31 29.01
N THR A 598 -5.72 29.00 29.18
CA THR A 598 -6.62 28.87 30.33
C THR A 598 -8.05 28.71 29.85
N ALA A 599 -8.80 27.81 30.49
CA ALA A 599 -10.21 27.60 30.17
C ALA A 599 -11.04 27.31 31.42
N GLU A 600 -12.35 27.57 31.28
CA GLU A 600 -13.37 27.23 32.28
C GLU A 600 -13.80 25.78 32.13
N ILE A 601 -13.81 25.06 33.24
CA ILE A 601 -14.34 23.70 33.34
C ILE A 601 -15.79 23.81 33.84
N PRO A 602 -16.78 23.46 33.02
CA PRO A 602 -18.18 23.53 33.42
C PRO A 602 -18.50 22.45 34.47
N ASN A 603 -19.51 22.72 35.31
CA ASN A 603 -20.03 21.73 36.23
C ASN A 603 -20.68 20.58 35.43
N THR A 604 -20.18 19.35 35.59
CA THR A 604 -20.70 18.18 34.91
C THR A 604 -21.76 17.43 35.74
N GLY A 605 -21.96 17.84 36.99
CA GLY A 605 -22.98 17.32 37.90
C GLY A 605 -22.62 16.01 38.60
N SER A 606 -21.46 15.44 38.30
CA SER A 606 -20.94 14.21 38.94
C SER A 606 -19.42 14.14 38.77
N TRP A 607 -18.73 13.44 39.68
CA TRP A 607 -17.30 13.18 39.61
C TRP A 607 -16.89 12.20 38.50
N ASP A 608 -17.84 11.43 37.97
CA ASP A 608 -17.60 10.41 36.94
C ASP A 608 -18.26 10.76 35.59
N ARG A 609 -19.04 11.84 35.54
CA ARG A 609 -19.65 12.31 34.30
C ARG A 609 -18.68 13.28 33.64
N THR A 610 -17.97 12.83 32.62
CA THR A 610 -16.95 13.64 31.96
C THR A 610 -17.55 14.56 30.90
N ALA A 611 -16.82 15.63 30.59
CA ALA A 611 -17.04 16.50 29.45
C ALA A 611 -15.69 16.88 28.82
N TRP A 612 -15.66 16.98 27.49
CA TRP A 612 -14.53 17.54 26.78
C TRP A 612 -14.57 19.07 26.82
N VAL A 613 -13.46 19.69 27.21
CA VAL A 613 -13.31 21.14 27.27
C VAL A 613 -12.14 21.56 26.40
N GLU A 614 -12.38 22.46 25.45
CA GLU A 614 -11.33 23.11 24.68
C GLU A 614 -10.54 24.04 25.60
N LEU A 615 -9.25 23.75 25.74
CA LEU A 615 -8.34 24.47 26.63
C LEU A 615 -7.65 25.64 25.92
N GLY A 616 -7.62 25.62 24.58
CA GLY A 616 -7.06 26.67 23.74
C GLY A 616 -5.97 26.15 22.81
N LYS A 617 -5.00 27.01 22.47
CA LYS A 617 -3.91 26.67 21.54
C LYS A 617 -2.55 26.95 22.17
N LEU A 618 -1.58 26.06 21.94
CA LEU A 618 -0.17 26.29 22.27
C LEU A 618 0.69 26.20 21.01
N ASN A 619 1.68 27.07 20.87
CA ASN A 619 2.61 27.09 19.74
C ASN A 619 3.97 26.49 20.13
N PHE A 620 4.44 25.52 19.36
CA PHE A 620 5.74 24.89 19.53
C PHE A 620 6.65 25.28 18.37
N GLU A 621 7.70 26.06 18.63
CA GLU A 621 8.55 26.63 17.59
C GLU A 621 9.47 25.61 16.90
N LYS A 622 9.76 24.49 17.57
CA LYS A 622 10.64 23.42 17.07
C LYS A 622 10.12 22.05 17.50
N PRO A 623 10.50 20.97 16.80
CA PRO A 623 10.34 19.61 17.33
C PRO A 623 11.17 19.43 18.61
N GLY A 624 10.71 18.61 19.55
CA GLY A 624 11.41 18.36 20.80
C GLY A 624 10.55 17.70 21.87
N VAL A 625 11.16 17.44 23.03
CA VAL A 625 10.43 17.03 24.23
C VAL A 625 10.18 18.26 25.09
N TYR A 626 8.93 18.45 25.49
CA TYR A 626 8.47 19.57 26.29
C TYR A 626 7.86 19.08 27.59
N HIS A 627 7.99 19.88 28.65
CA HIS A 627 7.33 19.64 29.93
C HIS A 627 6.01 20.42 29.96
N LEU A 628 4.90 19.70 29.98
CA LEU A 628 3.55 20.26 30.07
C LEU A 628 3.05 20.17 31.50
N VAL A 629 2.50 21.27 32.01
CA VAL A 629 1.95 21.39 33.36
C VAL A 629 0.48 21.79 33.26
N LEU A 630 -0.39 21.05 33.95
CA LEU A 630 -1.78 21.39 34.19
C LEU A 630 -1.92 21.81 35.65
N ARG A 631 -2.46 23.00 35.89
CA ARG A 631 -2.65 23.56 37.24
C ARG A 631 -3.94 24.35 37.37
N ALA A 632 -4.34 24.66 38.60
CA ALA A 632 -5.39 25.66 38.83
C ALA A 632 -4.99 27.02 38.23
N ALA A 633 -5.94 27.69 37.58
CA ALA A 633 -5.68 29.01 37.02
C ALA A 633 -5.67 30.11 38.09
N ASP A 634 -6.51 29.97 39.11
CA ASP A 634 -6.64 30.89 40.24
C ASP A 634 -6.99 30.11 41.51
N ALA A 635 -6.23 30.37 42.58
CA ALA A 635 -6.40 29.70 43.86
C ALA A 635 -7.69 30.11 44.60
N HIS A 636 -8.20 31.32 44.36
CA HIS A 636 -9.38 31.83 45.08
C HIS A 636 -10.70 31.27 44.54
N SER A 637 -10.74 30.97 43.25
CA SER A 637 -11.91 30.40 42.56
C SER A 637 -11.79 28.89 42.30
N TRP A 638 -10.72 28.25 42.80
CA TRP A 638 -10.49 26.83 42.58
C TRP A 638 -11.61 25.98 43.16
N LYS A 639 -12.13 25.10 42.31
CA LYS A 639 -13.00 24.01 42.70
C LYS A 639 -12.37 22.70 42.25
N PRO A 640 -12.43 21.62 43.05
CA PRO A 640 -11.81 20.36 42.68
C PRO A 640 -12.37 19.82 41.36
N VAL A 641 -11.48 19.26 40.54
CA VAL A 641 -11.78 18.71 39.22
C VAL A 641 -11.07 17.37 39.07
N ASN A 642 -11.77 16.38 38.52
CA ASN A 642 -11.16 15.13 38.06
C ASN A 642 -10.76 15.27 36.59
N VAL A 643 -9.59 14.72 36.22
CA VAL A 643 -9.02 14.82 34.87
C VAL A 643 -8.69 13.43 34.33
N TRP A 644 -9.31 13.02 33.22
CA TRP A 644 -9.01 11.72 32.60
C TRP A 644 -7.79 11.81 31.69
N ARG A 645 -7.73 12.86 30.88
CA ARG A 645 -6.67 13.05 29.88
C ARG A 645 -6.66 14.46 29.32
N ILE A 646 -5.50 14.86 28.81
CA ILE A 646 -5.31 16.00 27.92
C ILE A 646 -4.98 15.47 26.52
N GLN A 647 -5.52 16.12 25.50
CA GLN A 647 -5.21 15.82 24.11
C GLN A 647 -4.74 17.07 23.39
N MET A 648 -3.76 16.88 22.50
CA MET A 648 -3.20 17.94 21.68
C MET A 648 -3.24 17.49 20.22
N ALA A 649 -3.76 18.31 19.33
CA ALA A 649 -3.82 18.04 17.89
C ALA A 649 -3.17 19.18 17.11
N PRO A 650 -2.32 18.91 16.10
CA PRO A 650 -1.80 19.97 15.24
C PRO A 650 -2.95 20.67 14.52
N VAL A 651 -2.97 21.99 14.55
CA VAL A 651 -3.91 22.79 13.77
C VAL A 651 -3.46 22.75 12.31
N ALA A 652 -4.31 22.23 11.42
CA ALA A 652 -4.04 22.25 9.98
C ALA A 652 -3.83 23.70 9.53
N LYS A 653 -2.76 23.94 8.76
CA LYS A 653 -2.46 25.26 8.18
C LYS A 653 -3.36 25.56 7.00
#